data_AF-A0A819X0D1-F1
#
_entry.id   AF-A0A819X0D1-F1
#
_cell.length_a   1.000
_cell.length_b   1.000
_cell.length_c   1.000
_cell.angle_alpha   90.00
_cell.angle_beta   90.00
_cell.angle_gamma   90.00
#
_symmetry.space_group_name_H-M   'P 1'
#
loop_
_entity.id
_entity.type
_entity.pdbx_description
1 polymer ?
#
loop_
_entity_poly.entity_id
_entity_poly.type
_entity_poly.pdbx_seq_one_letter_code
_entity_poly.pdbx_strand_id
1 'polypeptide(L)'
;MNKICLLALRRSYATTSTSTFRAADTIIKKTEHGNPKPDPNKLVFGANFSDHMLTIKHTNASGWEKPVIEPLKPFSIHPAAKVLHYAIEIFEGLKAYRGNDGKIRLFRPDLNMKRMLTSAERSVLPTFDGNELLECIKKLIQVDADWVPRSTSSTLYVRPTFIGTEPTLGVGASNESLLFVVTGPVGPYFPTGFKPVSLLADTFHCRAFPGGVGAYKAGSNYGPTIYVNQLAHSKGCQQVLWLYGNKQHITEVGTMNVFIYLKNKKGSNELVTPPLNGLILPGVTRQSILDLGRTWKELTVSEREITMDELLEAHRENRLLEMFGAGTACIVCPVERIIYEGKEYNLATMNKGAPLTTRFHDELVNIQFGRKPIYLFLQIFVVFCSQPKRVVDRMYISFDRARYCVRRLNGTHEIGCQSSIRGNSGRMYMIDNDQEFHIYLTDKKLIDSFNSFIIVLNVNLFNTYYIDYLMKHLDKKLNGLLLYLKSNLSRPLDFSHDDQCPNNRNSFYLNQTEKINWNSKGTSLFFRSFPFPIMLIDEEDDYKRLIEFYRQFNNSQSSPACGLELKSFQNAAHTTKTCMTRNDISHSLIDLQEIFCDPIGGLNIYSKLPQSIKIKPDQRSLKSVILILVTTDSFQMFLKPKGSTGGVQQPATALITFLTLAHLIGQEQDEFKKQNKEIIFVTLDGDALDYSASFKFMFDMINGYFPIGNKNEQPIKIEHIHSIIEFQSLSMTNELW
;
A
#
# COMPACT_ATOMS: atom_id res chain seq x y z
N MET A 1 9.54 24.61 26.81
CA MET A 1 8.52 23.71 26.21
C MET A 1 8.83 22.29 26.65
N ASN A 2 7.93 21.69 27.43
CA ASN A 2 8.04 20.33 27.97
C ASN A 2 8.11 19.32 26.80
N LYS A 3 9.16 18.49 26.77
CA LYS A 3 9.34 17.44 25.77
C LYS A 3 8.36 16.29 26.06
N ILE A 4 7.20 16.31 25.42
CA ILE A 4 6.32 15.14 25.33
C ILE A 4 6.77 14.35 24.10
N CYS A 5 7.26 13.13 24.30
CA CYS A 5 7.75 12.25 23.24
C CYS A 5 6.91 10.97 23.23
N LEU A 6 6.23 10.70 22.11
CA LEU A 6 5.42 9.50 21.89
C LEU A 6 6.17 8.58 20.92
N LEU A 7 6.25 7.26 21.18
CA LEU A 7 6.75 6.19 20.29
C LEU A 7 5.60 5.57 19.48
N ALA A 8 5.76 5.28 18.18
CA ALA A 8 4.69 4.70 17.36
C ALA A 8 5.26 3.54 16.59
N LEU A 9 4.68 2.39 16.88
CA LEU A 9 4.78 1.20 16.06
C LEU A 9 3.93 1.44 14.81
N ARG A 10 4.57 2.01 13.78
CA ARG A 10 4.04 2.09 12.42
C ARG A 10 4.90 1.20 11.55
N ARG A 11 4.25 0.38 10.72
CA ARG A 11 4.83 -0.08 9.48
C ARG A 11 5.15 1.18 8.66
N SER A 12 6.41 1.61 8.64
CA SER A 12 6.92 2.14 7.37
C SER A 12 6.74 1.01 6.37
N TYR A 13 6.51 1.31 5.09
CA TYR A 13 6.91 0.33 4.10
C TYR A 13 8.41 0.14 4.35
N ALA A 14 8.77 -0.87 5.14
CA ALA A 14 9.93 -1.66 4.85
C ALA A 14 9.69 -2.01 3.40
N THR A 15 10.32 -1.23 2.51
CA THR A 15 11.17 -1.87 1.54
C THR A 15 11.73 -3.05 2.29
N THR A 16 11.21 -4.23 1.96
CA THR A 16 11.96 -5.45 2.11
C THR A 16 13.41 -5.10 1.80
N SER A 17 14.37 -5.81 2.37
CA SER A 17 15.64 -5.95 1.69
C SER A 17 15.33 -6.53 0.29
N THR A 18 14.85 -5.67 -0.61
CA THR A 18 14.74 -5.87 -2.03
C THR A 18 16.19 -5.90 -2.42
N SER A 19 16.58 -7.01 -3.02
CA SER A 19 17.85 -7.23 -3.67
C SER A 19 18.01 -6.23 -4.83
N THR A 20 18.06 -4.93 -4.54
CA THR A 20 18.24 -3.86 -5.52
C THR A 20 19.69 -3.84 -5.99
N PHE A 21 19.91 -3.43 -7.23
CA PHE A 21 21.25 -3.14 -7.73
C PHE A 21 21.87 -1.98 -6.93
N ARG A 22 23.21 -1.97 -6.84
CA ARG A 22 23.95 -0.89 -6.19
C ARG A 22 24.72 -0.09 -7.21
N ALA A 23 24.62 1.23 -7.12
CA ALA A 23 25.41 2.15 -7.91
C ALA A 23 26.92 1.92 -7.68
N ALA A 24 27.32 1.51 -6.47
CA ALA A 24 28.70 1.15 -6.15
C ALA A 24 29.25 0.05 -7.09
N ASP A 25 28.42 -0.89 -7.54
CA ASP A 25 28.80 -2.02 -8.38
C ASP A 25 28.75 -1.73 -9.89
N THR A 26 28.58 -0.45 -10.27
CA THR A 26 28.46 -0.06 -11.69
C THR A 26 29.74 -0.38 -12.45
N ILE A 27 29.63 -1.18 -13.51
CA ILE A 27 30.70 -1.49 -14.45
C ILE A 27 30.69 -0.45 -15.57
N ILE A 28 31.81 0.22 -15.83
CA ILE A 28 31.91 1.24 -16.88
C ILE A 28 32.81 0.73 -18.01
N LYS A 29 32.23 0.61 -19.20
CA LYS A 29 32.90 0.26 -20.46
C LYS A 29 32.84 1.47 -21.38
N LYS A 30 33.95 2.20 -21.50
CA LYS A 30 34.00 3.39 -22.35
C LYS A 30 34.19 3.02 -23.81
N THR A 31 33.60 3.80 -24.71
CA THR A 31 33.93 3.73 -26.14
C THR A 31 35.37 4.22 -26.39
N GLU A 32 36.05 3.63 -27.37
CA GLU A 32 37.38 4.07 -27.83
C GLU A 32 37.28 5.34 -28.69
N HIS A 33 36.18 5.50 -29.43
CA HIS A 33 35.91 6.64 -30.30
C HIS A 33 34.50 7.18 -30.02
N GLY A 34 34.43 8.42 -29.51
CA GLY A 34 33.16 9.11 -29.31
C GLY A 34 32.68 9.81 -30.58
N ASN A 35 31.37 9.96 -30.73
CA ASN A 35 30.79 10.68 -31.85
C ASN A 35 31.05 12.20 -31.73
N PRO A 36 31.12 12.92 -32.87
CA PRO A 36 31.19 14.38 -32.86
C PRO A 36 29.92 14.96 -32.23
N LYS A 37 30.10 15.99 -31.39
CA LYS A 37 28.99 16.59 -30.65
C LYS A 37 28.21 17.50 -31.62
N PRO A 38 26.88 17.36 -31.71
CA PRO A 38 26.08 18.16 -32.64
C PRO A 38 26.09 19.65 -32.27
N ASP A 39 25.86 20.51 -33.26
CA ASP A 39 25.69 21.95 -33.04
C ASP A 39 24.50 22.21 -32.09
N PRO A 40 24.72 22.83 -30.91
CA PRO A 40 23.67 23.10 -29.94
C PRO A 40 22.50 23.93 -30.47
N ASN A 41 22.68 24.67 -31.56
CA ASN A 41 21.65 25.54 -32.16
C ASN A 41 20.75 24.81 -33.17
N LYS A 42 21.11 23.59 -33.59
CA LYS A 42 20.39 22.81 -34.61
C LYS A 42 19.83 21.49 -34.07
N LEU A 43 19.71 21.39 -32.74
CA LEU A 43 19.26 20.17 -32.07
C LEU A 43 17.77 19.93 -32.28
N VAL A 44 17.42 18.75 -32.77
CA VAL A 44 16.05 18.24 -32.81
C VAL A 44 15.83 17.33 -31.61
N PHE A 45 14.69 17.48 -30.92
CA PHE A 45 14.38 16.70 -29.73
C PHE A 45 14.41 15.20 -30.02
N GLY A 46 15.28 14.45 -29.32
CA GLY A 46 15.36 12.99 -29.41
C GLY A 46 16.02 12.44 -30.68
N ALA A 47 16.67 13.28 -31.50
CA ALA A 47 17.32 12.86 -32.74
C ALA A 47 18.80 12.44 -32.58
N ASN A 48 19.48 12.99 -31.57
CA ASN A 48 20.88 12.69 -31.28
C ASN A 48 21.01 12.04 -29.90
N PHE A 49 21.91 11.06 -29.77
CA PHE A 49 22.16 10.32 -28.55
C PHE A 49 23.64 10.42 -28.16
N SER A 50 23.91 10.32 -26.85
CA SER A 50 25.26 10.29 -26.31
C SER A 50 25.97 8.96 -26.58
N ASP A 51 27.27 8.92 -26.29
CA ASP A 51 28.13 7.79 -26.65
C ASP A 51 27.82 6.52 -25.82
N HIS A 52 27.25 6.67 -24.62
CA HIS A 52 26.99 5.57 -23.70
C HIS A 52 25.52 5.47 -23.27
N MET A 53 25.17 4.29 -22.78
CA MET A 53 23.89 4.01 -22.13
C MET A 53 24.10 3.22 -20.83
N LEU A 54 23.16 3.33 -19.90
CA LEU A 54 23.08 2.47 -18.72
C LEU A 54 22.16 1.29 -19.02
N THR A 55 22.53 0.08 -18.61
CA THR A 55 21.67 -1.11 -18.64
C THR A 55 21.73 -1.86 -17.30
N ILE A 56 20.58 -2.36 -16.84
CA ILE A 56 20.43 -3.15 -15.62
C ILE A 56 19.37 -4.22 -15.88
N LYS A 57 19.79 -5.47 -15.85
CA LYS A 57 18.89 -6.61 -16.08
C LYS A 57 18.29 -7.08 -14.76
N HIS A 58 17.12 -7.69 -14.84
CA HIS A 58 16.50 -8.39 -13.72
C HIS A 58 15.80 -9.66 -14.20
N THR A 59 15.96 -10.74 -13.45
CA THR A 59 15.12 -11.94 -13.56
C THR A 59 14.53 -12.31 -12.21
N ASN A 60 13.36 -12.93 -12.18
CA ASN A 60 12.77 -13.40 -10.91
C ASN A 60 13.63 -14.47 -10.21
N ALA A 61 14.46 -15.20 -10.95
CA ALA A 61 15.35 -16.23 -10.40
C ALA A 61 16.61 -15.64 -9.75
N SER A 62 17.22 -14.61 -10.35
CA SER A 62 18.50 -14.05 -9.92
C SER A 62 18.41 -12.66 -9.28
N GLY A 63 17.24 -12.02 -9.31
CA GLY A 63 17.06 -10.62 -8.93
C GLY A 63 17.76 -9.67 -9.89
N TRP A 64 18.14 -8.50 -9.38
CA TRP A 64 18.84 -7.46 -10.13
C TRP A 64 20.31 -7.81 -10.39
N GLU A 65 20.75 -7.68 -11.65
CA GLU A 65 22.16 -7.76 -12.02
C GLU A 65 22.90 -6.43 -11.75
N LYS A 66 24.24 -6.45 -11.87
CA LYS A 66 25.07 -5.24 -11.72
C LYS A 66 24.74 -4.20 -12.80
N PRO A 67 24.70 -2.90 -12.47
CA PRO A 67 24.53 -1.85 -13.47
C PRO A 67 25.73 -1.80 -14.42
N VAL A 68 25.47 -1.61 -15.72
CA VAL A 68 26.53 -1.49 -16.73
C VAL A 68 26.34 -0.20 -17.53
N ILE A 69 27.36 0.65 -17.53
CA ILE A 69 27.48 1.78 -18.47
C ILE A 69 28.34 1.29 -19.63
N GLU A 70 27.79 1.28 -20.84
CA GLU A 70 28.45 0.74 -22.03
C GLU A 70 28.12 1.57 -23.29
N PRO A 71 28.85 1.41 -24.40
CA PRO A 71 28.55 2.14 -25.63
C PRO A 71 27.10 1.92 -26.08
N LEU A 72 26.46 2.99 -26.57
CA LEU A 72 25.09 2.93 -27.09
C LEU A 72 25.00 1.89 -28.21
N LYS A 73 24.08 0.93 -28.07
CA LYS A 73 23.88 -0.15 -29.04
C LYS A 73 22.42 -0.56 -29.16
N PRO A 74 22.00 -1.14 -30.30
CA PRO A 74 20.69 -1.77 -30.41
C PRO A 74 20.52 -2.93 -29.42
N PHE A 75 19.29 -3.16 -28.96
CA PHE A 75 18.97 -4.34 -28.17
C PHE A 75 18.62 -5.53 -29.07
N SER A 76 19.10 -6.72 -28.69
CA SER A 76 18.55 -7.99 -29.17
C SER A 76 17.45 -8.42 -28.21
N ILE A 77 16.21 -8.40 -28.66
CA ILE A 77 15.02 -8.74 -27.87
C ILE A 77 14.29 -9.89 -28.57
N HIS A 78 13.87 -10.89 -27.80
CA HIS A 78 13.11 -12.01 -28.33
C HIS A 78 11.78 -11.51 -28.94
N PRO A 79 11.33 -11.98 -30.11
CA PRO A 79 10.10 -11.49 -30.74
C PRO A 79 8.83 -11.66 -29.90
N ALA A 80 8.81 -12.65 -28.99
CA ALA A 80 7.72 -12.87 -28.04
C ALA A 80 7.83 -12.05 -26.74
N ALA A 81 8.76 -11.09 -26.65
CA ALA A 81 8.94 -10.28 -25.45
C ALA A 81 7.68 -9.47 -25.12
N LYS A 82 7.22 -9.53 -23.86
CA LYS A 82 5.96 -8.90 -23.42
C LYS A 82 5.85 -7.40 -23.71
N VAL A 83 6.96 -6.67 -23.73
CA VAL A 83 6.97 -5.25 -24.15
C VAL A 83 6.39 -5.04 -25.55
N LEU A 84 6.70 -5.94 -26.50
CA LEU A 84 6.28 -5.83 -27.90
C LEU A 84 4.80 -6.15 -28.11
N HIS A 85 4.19 -6.94 -27.22
CA HIS A 85 2.82 -7.45 -27.37
C HIS A 85 1.82 -6.78 -26.42
N TYR A 86 2.25 -6.45 -25.20
CA TYR A 86 1.36 -6.01 -24.11
C TYR A 86 1.77 -4.67 -23.49
N ALA A 87 2.75 -3.97 -24.08
CA ALA A 87 3.22 -2.67 -23.62
C ALA A 87 3.57 -2.65 -22.12
N ILE A 88 4.20 -3.73 -21.62
CA ILE A 88 4.81 -3.75 -20.28
C ILE A 88 6.09 -2.91 -20.34
N GLU A 89 5.89 -1.59 -20.37
CA GLU A 89 6.93 -0.59 -20.48
C GLU A 89 6.54 0.73 -19.82
N ILE A 90 7.52 1.31 -19.12
CA ILE A 90 7.43 2.64 -18.53
C ILE A 90 8.68 3.44 -18.88
N PHE A 91 8.58 4.76 -18.80
CA PHE A 91 9.73 5.63 -19.00
C PHE A 91 9.67 6.87 -18.13
N GLU A 92 10.82 7.53 -18.00
CA GLU A 92 10.96 8.82 -17.36
C GLU A 92 11.57 9.88 -18.30
N GLY A 93 11.47 11.14 -17.87
CA GLY A 93 11.95 12.28 -18.64
C GLY A 93 12.42 13.41 -17.76
N LEU A 94 13.74 13.52 -17.61
CA LEU A 94 14.42 14.59 -16.89
C LEU A 94 15.54 15.20 -17.75
N LYS A 95 16.15 16.28 -17.25
CA LYS A 95 17.18 17.03 -17.97
C LYS A 95 18.38 17.33 -17.06
N ALA A 96 19.56 17.33 -17.67
CA ALA A 96 20.78 17.86 -17.10
C ALA A 96 21.14 19.20 -17.77
N TYR A 97 21.48 20.18 -16.93
CA TYR A 97 21.71 21.56 -17.31
C TYR A 97 23.15 21.95 -16.96
N ARG A 98 23.89 22.52 -17.92
CA ARG A 98 25.21 23.09 -17.64
C ARG A 98 25.03 24.57 -17.32
N GLY A 99 25.25 24.93 -16.06
CA GLY A 99 25.18 26.32 -15.62
C GLY A 99 26.32 27.16 -16.18
N ASN A 100 26.18 28.49 -16.07
CA ASN A 100 27.23 29.44 -16.46
C ASN A 100 28.53 29.23 -15.64
N ASP A 101 28.41 28.62 -14.46
CA ASP A 101 29.53 28.22 -13.59
C ASP A 101 30.19 26.89 -14.00
N GLY A 102 29.83 26.34 -15.17
CA GLY A 102 30.33 25.08 -15.71
C GLY A 102 29.77 23.83 -15.04
N LYS A 103 29.05 23.95 -13.91
CA LYS A 103 28.52 22.81 -13.16
C LYS A 103 27.28 22.23 -13.83
N ILE A 104 27.24 20.91 -13.92
CA ILE A 104 26.08 20.15 -14.41
C ILE A 104 25.11 19.92 -13.25
N ARG A 105 23.82 20.19 -13.48
CA ARG A 105 22.75 20.06 -12.48
C ARG A 105 21.60 19.23 -13.02
N LEU A 106 20.96 18.48 -12.13
CA LEU A 106 19.67 17.84 -12.38
C LEU A 106 18.57 18.65 -11.69
N PHE A 107 17.39 18.74 -12.30
CA PHE A 107 16.26 19.47 -11.73
C PHE A 107 15.24 18.50 -11.12
N ARG A 108 15.10 18.54 -9.77
CA ARG A 108 14.20 17.69 -8.97
C ARG A 108 14.19 16.21 -9.41
N PRO A 109 15.36 15.56 -9.55
CA PRO A 109 15.43 14.19 -10.07
C PRO A 109 14.73 13.17 -9.15
N ASP A 110 14.67 13.46 -7.85
CA ASP A 110 13.97 12.69 -6.81
C ASP A 110 12.49 12.45 -7.16
N LEU A 111 11.79 13.47 -7.66
CA LEU A 111 10.39 13.35 -8.07
C LEU A 111 10.22 12.46 -9.30
N ASN A 112 11.21 12.41 -10.19
CA ASN A 112 11.18 11.50 -11.35
C ASN A 112 11.40 10.06 -10.90
N MET A 113 12.33 9.81 -9.96
CA MET A 113 12.54 8.47 -9.39
C MET A 113 11.30 7.97 -8.67
N LYS A 114 10.63 8.84 -7.89
CA LYS A 114 9.36 8.50 -7.23
C LYS A 114 8.28 8.11 -8.23
N ARG A 115 8.12 8.86 -9.32
CA ARG A 115 7.11 8.56 -10.36
C ARG A 115 7.46 7.31 -11.17
N MET A 116 8.74 7.05 -11.40
CA MET A 116 9.20 5.81 -12.05
C MET A 116 8.85 4.59 -11.20
N LEU A 117 9.07 4.65 -9.89
CA LEU A 117 8.73 3.57 -8.96
C LEU A 117 7.23 3.28 -8.94
N THR A 118 6.39 4.31 -8.80
CA THR A 118 4.93 4.10 -8.83
C THR A 118 4.45 3.56 -10.17
N SER A 119 5.12 3.92 -11.27
CA SER A 119 4.81 3.38 -12.61
C SER A 119 5.27 1.92 -12.74
N ALA A 120 6.39 1.54 -12.12
CA ALA A 120 6.90 0.17 -12.11
C ALA A 120 5.96 -0.74 -11.32
N GLU A 121 5.55 -0.32 -10.13
CA GLU A 121 4.55 -1.01 -9.31
C GLU A 121 3.25 -1.23 -10.08
N ARG A 122 2.72 -0.19 -10.74
CA ARG A 122 1.48 -0.31 -11.52
C ARG A 122 1.61 -1.27 -12.71
N SER A 123 2.82 -1.39 -13.28
CA SER A 123 3.10 -2.25 -14.42
C SER A 123 3.58 -3.65 -14.02
N VAL A 124 3.61 -3.95 -12.71
CA VAL A 124 4.13 -5.21 -12.14
C VAL A 124 5.56 -5.50 -12.63
N LEU A 125 6.35 -4.44 -12.79
CA LEU A 125 7.79 -4.51 -13.01
C LEU A 125 8.50 -4.53 -11.64
N PRO A 126 9.70 -5.15 -11.54
CA PRO A 126 10.40 -5.26 -10.27
C PRO A 126 10.75 -3.88 -9.71
N THR A 127 10.55 -3.71 -8.40
CA THR A 127 10.89 -2.45 -7.71
C THR A 127 12.40 -2.34 -7.48
N PHE A 128 12.87 -1.11 -7.23
CA PHE A 128 14.29 -0.79 -7.02
C PHE A 128 14.46 0.40 -6.06
N ASP A 129 15.68 0.67 -5.60
CA ASP A 129 15.99 1.90 -4.87
C ASP A 129 16.19 3.06 -5.85
N GLY A 130 15.31 4.07 -5.77
CA GLY A 130 15.37 5.25 -6.62
C GLY A 130 16.65 6.08 -6.45
N ASN A 131 17.30 6.03 -5.29
CA ASN A 131 18.58 6.71 -5.06
C ASN A 131 19.71 5.98 -5.78
N GLU A 132 19.72 4.65 -5.77
CA GLU A 132 20.72 3.84 -6.49
C GLU A 132 20.61 4.10 -7.99
N LEU A 133 19.40 4.12 -8.55
CA LEU A 133 19.20 4.48 -9.97
C LEU A 133 19.68 5.90 -10.26
N LEU A 134 19.38 6.86 -9.38
CA LEU A 134 19.82 8.25 -9.55
C LEU A 134 21.34 8.38 -9.55
N GLU A 135 22.05 7.65 -8.67
CA GLU A 135 23.51 7.62 -8.67
C GLU A 135 24.07 6.98 -9.94
N CYS A 136 23.47 5.90 -10.45
CA CYS A 136 23.82 5.34 -11.76
C CYS A 136 23.63 6.35 -12.91
N ILE A 137 22.52 7.10 -12.91
CA ILE A 137 22.25 8.16 -13.89
C ILE A 137 23.31 9.27 -13.80
N LYS A 138 23.69 9.68 -12.57
CA LYS A 138 24.76 10.68 -12.37
C LYS A 138 26.09 10.17 -12.93
N LYS A 139 26.45 8.91 -12.70
CA LYS A 139 27.65 8.29 -13.28
C LYS A 139 27.60 8.28 -14.82
N LEU A 140 26.46 7.93 -15.42
CA LEU A 140 26.29 7.99 -16.88
C LEU A 140 26.52 9.40 -17.42
N ILE A 141 25.89 10.41 -16.80
CA ILE A 141 26.06 11.82 -17.19
C ILE A 141 27.50 12.30 -16.97
N GLN A 142 28.22 11.79 -15.96
CA GLN A 142 29.63 12.10 -15.77
C GLN A 142 30.52 11.49 -16.86
N VAL A 143 30.23 10.27 -17.29
CA VAL A 143 30.92 9.63 -18.42
C VAL A 143 30.69 10.42 -19.71
N ASP A 144 29.45 10.85 -19.95
CA ASP A 144 29.04 11.64 -21.11
C ASP A 144 28.97 13.15 -20.84
N ALA A 145 29.78 13.67 -19.92
CA ALA A 145 29.66 15.06 -19.46
C ALA A 145 29.75 16.07 -20.62
N ASP A 146 30.60 15.82 -21.61
CA ASP A 146 30.77 16.69 -22.79
C ASP A 146 29.55 16.75 -23.70
N TRP A 147 28.63 15.79 -23.60
CA TRP A 147 27.34 15.83 -24.29
C TRP A 147 26.35 16.81 -23.67
N VAL A 148 26.57 17.25 -22.42
CA VAL A 148 25.76 18.32 -21.84
C VAL A 148 26.12 19.65 -22.52
N PRO A 149 25.21 20.24 -23.33
CA PRO A 149 25.56 21.35 -24.19
C PRO A 149 26.16 22.53 -23.43
N ARG A 150 27.17 23.17 -24.01
CA ARG A 150 27.70 24.46 -23.55
C ARG A 150 26.83 25.61 -24.07
N SER A 151 25.56 25.56 -23.74
CA SER A 151 24.56 26.54 -24.15
C SER A 151 23.55 26.75 -23.03
N THR A 152 23.00 27.95 -22.93
CA THR A 152 21.91 28.28 -22.00
C THR A 152 20.53 28.01 -22.59
N SER A 153 20.44 27.65 -23.87
CA SER A 153 19.20 27.31 -24.57
C SER A 153 19.05 25.81 -24.85
N SER A 154 20.09 25.02 -24.60
CA SER A 154 20.12 23.58 -24.88
C SER A 154 20.53 22.80 -23.64
N THR A 155 20.07 21.56 -23.54
CA THR A 155 20.20 20.70 -22.35
C THR A 155 20.48 19.27 -22.75
N LEU A 156 20.92 18.42 -21.81
CA LEU A 156 20.96 16.98 -22.05
C LEU A 156 19.65 16.37 -21.53
N TYR A 157 18.89 15.73 -22.40
CA TYR A 157 17.72 14.97 -21.98
C TYR A 157 18.14 13.57 -21.53
N VAL A 158 17.54 13.09 -20.44
CA VAL A 158 17.81 11.80 -19.83
C VAL A 158 16.53 10.98 -19.89
N ARG A 159 16.61 9.78 -20.47
CA ARG A 159 15.48 8.87 -20.72
C ARG A 159 15.70 7.53 -20.03
N PRO A 160 15.39 7.42 -18.73
CA PRO A 160 15.23 6.12 -18.09
C PRO A 160 14.02 5.41 -18.70
N THR A 161 14.16 4.13 -18.97
CA THR A 161 13.14 3.27 -19.60
C THR A 161 13.22 1.90 -18.96
N PHE A 162 12.07 1.25 -18.75
CA PHE A 162 12.00 -0.04 -18.08
C PHE A 162 10.95 -0.92 -18.76
N ILE A 163 11.40 -2.06 -19.27
CA ILE A 163 10.62 -2.93 -20.17
C ILE A 163 10.61 -4.38 -19.68
N GLY A 164 9.49 -5.09 -19.90
CA GLY A 164 9.37 -6.53 -19.69
C GLY A 164 9.89 -7.32 -20.91
N THR A 165 10.95 -8.10 -20.74
CA THR A 165 11.67 -8.79 -21.83
C THR A 165 11.39 -10.28 -21.92
N GLU A 166 10.54 -10.82 -21.05
CA GLU A 166 10.28 -12.26 -20.95
C GLU A 166 9.74 -12.85 -22.27
N PRO A 167 10.34 -13.93 -22.81
CA PRO A 167 10.03 -14.46 -24.14
C PRO A 167 8.78 -15.35 -24.15
N THR A 168 7.63 -14.81 -23.78
CA THR A 168 6.35 -15.56 -23.73
C THR A 168 5.15 -14.67 -24.07
N LEU A 169 4.20 -15.26 -24.79
CA LEU A 169 2.91 -14.66 -25.15
C LEU A 169 1.84 -14.82 -24.04
N GLY A 170 2.18 -15.42 -22.90
CA GLY A 170 1.26 -15.49 -21.77
C GLY A 170 1.07 -14.10 -21.16
N VAL A 171 -0.17 -13.60 -21.14
CA VAL A 171 -0.49 -12.30 -20.50
C VAL A 171 -0.32 -12.42 -18.98
N GLY A 172 0.64 -11.69 -18.43
CA GLY A 172 0.93 -11.68 -16.99
C GLY A 172 2.22 -10.93 -16.67
N ALA A 173 2.56 -10.85 -15.38
CA ALA A 173 3.79 -10.21 -14.90
C ALA A 173 5.04 -10.74 -15.63
N SER A 174 6.00 -9.87 -15.92
CA SER A 174 7.21 -10.25 -16.66
C SER A 174 8.26 -10.81 -15.71
N ASN A 175 8.67 -12.07 -15.89
CA ASN A 175 9.73 -12.70 -15.09
C ASN A 175 11.13 -12.21 -15.46
N GLU A 176 11.29 -11.61 -16.64
CA GLU A 176 12.53 -10.97 -17.10
C GLU A 176 12.24 -9.51 -17.47
N SER A 177 13.16 -8.62 -17.13
CA SER A 177 13.01 -7.20 -17.45
C SER A 177 14.35 -6.50 -17.61
N LEU A 178 14.33 -5.36 -18.29
CA LEU A 178 15.49 -4.55 -18.58
C LEU A 178 15.20 -3.09 -18.26
N LEU A 179 15.94 -2.53 -17.31
CA LEU A 179 15.99 -1.10 -17.06
C LEU A 179 17.19 -0.52 -17.81
N PHE A 180 16.98 0.51 -18.60
CA PHE A 180 18.05 1.19 -19.31
C PHE A 180 17.89 2.72 -19.31
N VAL A 181 18.98 3.44 -19.50
CA VAL A 181 18.98 4.90 -19.61
C VAL A 181 19.78 5.31 -20.84
N VAL A 182 19.15 6.07 -21.72
CA VAL A 182 19.83 6.77 -22.82
C VAL A 182 19.80 8.27 -22.57
N THR A 183 20.81 8.98 -23.06
CA THR A 183 20.84 10.45 -23.00
C THR A 183 21.10 11.05 -24.37
N GLY A 184 20.74 12.32 -24.55
CA GLY A 184 20.92 12.99 -25.82
C GLY A 184 20.74 14.51 -25.72
N PRO A 185 21.52 15.32 -26.44
CA PRO A 185 21.39 16.76 -26.39
C PRO A 185 20.09 17.20 -27.06
N VAL A 186 19.36 18.12 -26.42
CA VAL A 186 18.11 18.69 -26.93
C VAL A 186 18.14 20.21 -26.86
N GLY A 187 17.66 20.85 -27.92
CA GLY A 187 17.41 22.29 -27.97
C GLY A 187 16.05 22.65 -27.36
N PRO A 188 15.57 23.88 -27.64
CA PRO A 188 14.20 24.27 -27.36
C PRO A 188 13.21 23.30 -28.02
N TYR A 189 12.11 22.98 -27.34
CA TYR A 189 11.14 21.98 -27.83
C TYR A 189 10.45 22.42 -29.12
N PHE A 190 10.20 23.72 -29.28
CA PHE A 190 9.71 24.31 -30.52
C PHE A 190 10.85 25.05 -31.23
N PRO A 191 11.11 24.79 -32.54
CA PRO A 191 12.16 25.45 -33.32
C PRO A 191 12.09 26.99 -33.28
N THR A 192 10.92 27.52 -32.95
CA THR A 192 10.61 28.93 -32.91
C THR A 192 10.69 29.58 -31.53
N GLY A 193 11.08 28.84 -30.47
CA GLY A 193 11.21 29.35 -29.10
C GLY A 193 9.89 29.40 -28.32
N PHE A 194 9.69 30.45 -27.50
CA PHE A 194 8.49 30.72 -26.69
C PHE A 194 7.28 31.15 -27.56
N LYS A 195 7.02 30.43 -28.66
CA LYS A 195 5.83 30.65 -29.48
C LYS A 195 4.65 29.88 -28.89
N PRO A 196 3.44 30.45 -28.94
CA PRO A 196 2.25 29.77 -28.48
C PRO A 196 1.87 28.62 -29.40
N VAL A 197 1.08 27.68 -28.88
CA VAL A 197 0.51 26.57 -29.64
C VAL A 197 -1.01 26.72 -29.81
N SER A 198 -1.49 26.23 -30.95
CA SER A 198 -2.89 25.98 -31.25
C SER A 198 -3.28 24.54 -30.83
N LEU A 199 -4.42 24.39 -30.16
CA LEU A 199 -4.91 23.12 -29.62
C LEU A 199 -6.16 22.63 -30.34
N LEU A 200 -6.24 21.34 -30.63
CA LEU A 200 -7.51 20.69 -30.97
C LEU A 200 -8.15 20.13 -29.70
N ALA A 201 -9.31 20.65 -29.31
CA ALA A 201 -10.13 20.10 -28.24
C ALA A 201 -11.12 19.09 -28.83
N ASP A 202 -10.72 17.82 -28.83
CA ASP A 202 -11.50 16.73 -29.39
C ASP A 202 -12.45 16.16 -28.32
N THR A 203 -13.74 16.10 -28.65
CA THR A 203 -14.79 15.59 -27.75
C THR A 203 -14.95 14.08 -27.84
N PHE A 204 -14.41 13.45 -28.88
CA PHE A 204 -14.58 12.02 -29.14
C PHE A 204 -13.50 11.16 -28.46
N HIS A 205 -12.26 11.61 -28.49
CA HIS A 205 -11.13 10.87 -27.94
C HIS A 205 -10.76 11.33 -26.54
N CYS A 206 -10.56 10.39 -25.61
CA CYS A 206 -10.01 10.67 -24.29
C CYS A 206 -8.58 10.09 -24.16
N ARG A 207 -7.73 10.77 -23.39
CA ARG A 207 -6.35 10.32 -23.13
C ARG A 207 -6.28 9.20 -22.08
N ALA A 208 -7.14 9.31 -21.08
CA ALA A 208 -7.16 8.47 -19.90
C ALA A 208 -8.58 8.46 -19.31
N PHE A 209 -8.84 7.46 -18.46
CA PHE A 209 -10.13 7.26 -17.80
C PHE A 209 -9.93 6.77 -16.35
N PRO A 210 -10.93 6.93 -15.45
CA PRO A 210 -10.85 6.49 -14.06
C PRO A 210 -10.61 4.98 -13.97
N GLY A 211 -9.72 4.56 -13.06
CA GLY A 211 -9.26 3.17 -12.98
C GLY A 211 -8.21 2.78 -14.03
N GLY A 212 -7.97 3.62 -15.04
CA GLY A 212 -6.94 3.43 -16.05
C GLY A 212 -5.51 3.66 -15.52
N VAL A 213 -4.60 4.01 -16.44
CA VAL A 213 -3.17 4.21 -16.14
C VAL A 213 -2.67 5.64 -16.42
N GLY A 214 -3.57 6.62 -16.58
CA GLY A 214 -3.24 8.00 -16.94
C GLY A 214 -2.30 8.73 -15.98
N ALA A 215 -2.34 8.40 -14.69
CA ALA A 215 -1.46 8.94 -13.64
C ALA A 215 -0.04 8.35 -13.65
N TYR A 216 0.24 7.35 -14.49
CA TYR A 216 1.53 6.65 -14.56
C TYR A 216 2.20 6.91 -15.91
N LYS A 217 3.53 6.89 -15.94
CA LYS A 217 4.29 7.17 -17.17
C LYS A 217 4.55 5.90 -17.98
N ALA A 218 3.48 5.18 -18.27
CA ALA A 218 3.47 3.94 -19.06
C ALA A 218 3.40 4.22 -20.57
N GLY A 219 4.09 3.42 -21.39
CA GLY A 219 4.13 3.58 -22.86
C GLY A 219 2.73 3.47 -23.49
N SER A 220 1.87 2.63 -22.93
CA SER A 220 0.49 2.43 -23.36
C SER A 220 -0.38 3.70 -23.35
N ASN A 221 -0.03 4.71 -22.55
CA ASN A 221 -0.73 6.00 -22.54
C ASN A 221 -0.43 6.89 -23.76
N TYR A 222 0.62 6.57 -24.53
CA TYR A 222 1.14 7.45 -25.59
C TYR A 222 0.85 6.90 -26.99
N GLY A 223 0.94 5.59 -27.20
CA GLY A 223 0.67 4.96 -28.50
C GLY A 223 -0.68 5.38 -29.13
N PRO A 224 -1.82 5.26 -28.42
CA PRO A 224 -3.12 5.67 -28.93
C PRO A 224 -3.25 7.17 -29.26
N THR A 225 -2.40 8.02 -28.68
CA THR A 225 -2.47 9.48 -28.88
C THR A 225 -1.94 9.92 -30.24
N ILE A 226 -1.16 9.09 -30.93
CA ILE A 226 -0.50 9.44 -32.19
C ILE A 226 -1.53 9.76 -33.29
N TYR A 227 -2.60 8.97 -33.38
CA TYR A 227 -3.70 9.21 -34.32
C TYR A 227 -4.36 10.56 -34.10
N VAL A 228 -4.70 10.88 -32.84
CA VAL A 228 -5.36 12.15 -32.48
C VAL A 228 -4.42 13.34 -32.70
N ASN A 229 -3.13 13.17 -32.46
CA ASN A 229 -2.13 14.18 -32.80
C ASN A 229 -2.07 14.45 -34.30
N GLN A 230 -2.12 13.42 -35.16
CA GLN A 230 -2.21 13.63 -36.62
C GLN A 230 -3.49 14.35 -37.03
N LEU A 231 -4.62 14.02 -36.40
CA LEU A 231 -5.88 14.75 -36.59
C LEU A 231 -5.74 16.23 -36.22
N ALA A 232 -5.11 16.54 -35.08
CA ALA A 232 -4.82 17.92 -34.69
C ALA A 232 -3.97 18.65 -35.73
N HIS A 233 -2.89 18.01 -36.22
CA HIS A 233 -2.02 18.60 -37.25
C HIS A 233 -2.78 18.87 -38.55
N SER A 234 -3.66 17.95 -38.98
CA SER A 234 -4.50 18.16 -40.18
C SER A 234 -5.45 19.37 -40.08
N LYS A 235 -5.76 19.80 -38.85
CA LYS A 235 -6.57 20.99 -38.54
C LYS A 235 -5.74 22.23 -38.21
N GLY A 236 -4.42 22.18 -38.43
CA GLY A 236 -3.51 23.31 -38.14
C GLY A 236 -3.22 23.52 -36.64
N CYS A 237 -3.51 22.53 -35.79
CA CYS A 237 -3.18 22.54 -34.36
C CYS A 237 -1.90 21.73 -34.11
N GLN A 238 -1.03 22.22 -33.23
CA GLN A 238 0.23 21.56 -32.90
C GLN A 238 0.07 20.50 -31.79
N GLN A 239 -0.97 20.62 -30.97
CA GLN A 239 -1.23 19.72 -29.83
C GLN A 239 -2.74 19.47 -29.66
N VAL A 240 -3.07 18.49 -28.83
CA VAL A 240 -4.45 18.15 -28.44
C VAL A 240 -4.74 18.72 -27.05
N LEU A 241 -5.90 19.33 -26.84
CA LEU A 241 -6.45 19.60 -25.51
C LEU A 241 -7.30 18.38 -25.12
N TRP A 242 -6.83 17.61 -24.15
CA TRP A 242 -7.52 16.39 -23.75
C TRP A 242 -8.73 16.71 -22.87
N LEU A 243 -9.90 16.26 -23.34
CA LEU A 243 -11.17 16.38 -22.64
C LEU A 243 -11.58 15.05 -22.02
N TYR A 244 -12.34 15.10 -20.93
CA TYR A 244 -12.87 13.92 -20.27
C TYR A 244 -14.31 14.09 -19.79
N GLY A 245 -15.12 13.05 -20.00
CA GLY A 245 -16.50 12.94 -19.51
C GLY A 245 -17.49 13.86 -20.21
N ASN A 246 -18.77 13.71 -19.86
CA ASN A 246 -19.87 14.44 -20.52
C ASN A 246 -19.80 15.95 -20.35
N LYS A 247 -19.22 16.42 -19.23
CA LYS A 247 -18.99 17.84 -18.96
C LYS A 247 -17.70 18.37 -19.59
N GLN A 248 -16.97 17.52 -20.33
CA GLN A 248 -15.74 17.86 -21.02
C GLN A 248 -14.73 18.59 -20.12
N HIS A 249 -14.39 17.92 -19.03
CA HIS A 249 -13.35 18.38 -18.12
C HIS A 249 -12.03 18.46 -18.87
N ILE A 250 -11.37 19.61 -18.77
CA ILE A 250 -10.04 19.82 -19.32
C ILE A 250 -9.05 19.07 -18.45
N THR A 251 -8.18 18.26 -19.08
CA THR A 251 -7.22 17.41 -18.37
C THR A 251 -5.77 17.81 -18.62
N GLU A 252 -5.28 17.64 -19.85
CA GLU A 252 -3.88 17.88 -20.23
C GLU A 252 -3.79 18.53 -21.63
N VAL A 253 -2.65 19.16 -21.92
CA VAL A 253 -2.31 19.68 -23.25
C VAL A 253 -1.26 18.77 -23.86
N GLY A 254 -1.65 17.88 -24.76
CA GLY A 254 -0.77 16.90 -25.38
C GLY A 254 -0.12 15.99 -24.33
N THR A 255 1.20 16.12 -24.15
CA THR A 255 1.95 15.42 -23.09
C THR A 255 2.38 16.34 -21.95
N MET A 256 1.63 17.42 -21.71
CA MET A 256 1.90 18.46 -20.71
C MET A 256 0.70 18.63 -19.80
N ASN A 257 0.95 18.94 -18.53
CA ASN A 257 -0.11 19.40 -17.65
C ASN A 257 -0.62 20.77 -18.10
N VAL A 258 -1.89 21.08 -17.86
CA VAL A 258 -2.51 22.35 -18.24
C VAL A 258 -2.63 23.30 -17.05
N PHE A 259 -2.40 24.58 -17.30
CA PHE A 259 -2.65 25.68 -16.37
C PHE A 259 -3.49 26.75 -17.04
N ILE A 260 -4.47 27.27 -16.30
CA ILE A 260 -5.39 28.31 -16.74
C ILE A 260 -5.33 29.43 -15.71
N TYR A 261 -4.88 30.61 -16.14
CA TYR A 261 -4.81 31.81 -15.34
C TYR A 261 -5.99 32.71 -15.68
N LEU A 262 -6.83 33.01 -14.70
CA LEU A 262 -8.07 33.76 -14.89
C LEU A 262 -8.40 34.65 -13.69
N LYS A 263 -9.32 35.59 -13.89
CA LYS A 263 -10.06 36.22 -12.78
C LYS A 263 -11.22 35.33 -12.39
N ASN A 264 -11.29 34.93 -11.12
CA ASN A 264 -12.45 34.20 -10.62
C ASN A 264 -13.69 35.13 -10.56
N LYS A 265 -14.85 34.56 -10.26
CA LYS A 265 -16.12 35.33 -10.19
C LYS A 265 -16.12 36.44 -9.11
N LYS A 266 -15.17 36.41 -8.16
CA LYS A 266 -14.94 37.48 -7.17
C LYS A 266 -13.97 38.56 -7.66
N GLY A 267 -13.49 38.48 -8.89
CA GLY A 267 -12.55 39.43 -9.50
C GLY A 267 -11.09 39.25 -9.11
N SER A 268 -10.75 38.22 -8.32
CA SER A 268 -9.39 37.93 -7.89
C SER A 268 -8.65 36.98 -8.83
N ASN A 269 -7.33 37.16 -8.94
CA ASN A 269 -6.47 36.36 -9.79
C ASN A 269 -6.35 34.92 -9.26
N GLU A 270 -6.60 33.94 -10.13
CA GLU A 270 -6.57 32.51 -9.83
C GLU A 270 -5.78 31.75 -10.91
N LEU A 271 -4.83 30.93 -10.49
CA LEU A 271 -4.14 29.94 -11.32
C LEU A 271 -4.74 28.56 -11.04
N VAL A 272 -5.41 28.01 -12.03
CA VAL A 272 -6.14 26.74 -11.97
C VAL A 272 -5.38 25.66 -12.70
N THR A 273 -5.31 24.47 -12.14
CA THR A 273 -4.88 23.25 -12.83
C THR A 273 -5.74 22.06 -12.37
N PRO A 274 -6.06 21.08 -13.24
CA PRO A 274 -6.81 19.90 -12.85
C PRO A 274 -6.16 19.12 -11.68
N PRO A 275 -6.96 18.52 -10.78
CA PRO A 275 -6.45 17.77 -9.63
C PRO A 275 -5.88 16.40 -10.05
N LEU A 276 -5.04 15.80 -9.20
CA LEU A 276 -4.48 14.46 -9.43
C LEU A 276 -5.50 13.37 -9.09
N ASN A 277 -6.51 13.19 -9.95
CA ASN A 277 -7.64 12.27 -9.77
C ASN A 277 -7.48 10.91 -10.51
N GLY A 278 -6.26 10.58 -10.94
CA GLY A 278 -5.97 9.36 -11.72
C GLY A 278 -5.93 9.58 -13.23
N LEU A 279 -6.53 10.64 -13.75
CA LEU A 279 -6.50 11.01 -15.17
C LEU A 279 -5.24 11.78 -15.56
N ILE A 280 -4.66 12.49 -14.59
CA ILE A 280 -3.59 13.47 -14.82
C ILE A 280 -2.24 12.89 -14.42
N LEU A 281 -1.25 12.99 -15.31
CA LEU A 281 0.12 12.63 -14.95
C LEU A 281 0.69 13.63 -13.92
N PRO A 282 1.25 13.21 -12.78
CA PRO A 282 1.82 14.11 -11.79
C PRO A 282 3.18 14.66 -12.27
N GLY A 283 3.14 15.71 -13.10
CA GLY A 283 4.33 16.32 -13.69
C GLY A 283 5.21 17.05 -12.67
N VAL A 284 6.54 16.93 -12.83
CA VAL A 284 7.52 17.64 -11.97
C VAL A 284 7.43 19.15 -12.18
N THR A 285 7.24 19.58 -13.43
CA THR A 285 7.06 21.00 -13.76
C THR A 285 5.76 21.55 -13.19
N ARG A 286 4.66 20.79 -13.26
CA ARG A 286 3.38 21.13 -12.61
C ARG A 286 3.58 21.36 -11.12
N GLN A 287 4.22 20.42 -10.43
CA GLN A 287 4.50 20.57 -8.99
C GLN A 287 5.33 21.83 -8.71
N SER A 288 6.34 22.10 -9.53
CA SER A 288 7.22 23.26 -9.34
C SER A 288 6.51 24.60 -9.57
N ILE A 289 5.58 24.67 -10.53
CA ILE A 289 4.73 25.85 -10.77
C ILE A 289 3.77 26.08 -9.61
N LEU A 290 3.15 25.02 -9.08
CA LEU A 290 2.29 25.12 -7.89
C LEU A 290 3.07 25.62 -6.67
N ASP A 291 4.27 25.08 -6.44
CA ASP A 291 5.15 25.48 -5.34
C ASP A 291 5.55 26.97 -5.45
N LEU A 292 5.92 27.42 -6.66
CA LEU A 292 6.27 28.82 -6.93
C LEU A 292 5.07 29.76 -6.79
N GLY A 293 3.94 29.41 -7.40
CA GLY A 293 2.72 30.24 -7.35
C GLY A 293 2.21 30.43 -5.92
N ARG A 294 2.26 29.38 -5.09
CA ARG A 294 1.91 29.45 -3.66
C ARG A 294 2.89 30.30 -2.86
N THR A 295 4.16 30.31 -3.25
CA THR A 295 5.22 31.10 -2.59
C THR A 295 5.05 32.60 -2.85
N TRP A 296 4.63 33.00 -4.06
CA TRP A 296 4.48 34.43 -4.39
C TRP A 296 3.35 35.12 -3.61
N LYS A 297 2.31 34.39 -3.18
CA LYS A 297 1.15 34.94 -2.44
C LYS A 297 0.40 36.09 -3.15
N GLU A 298 0.61 36.24 -4.45
CA GLU A 298 -0.01 37.28 -5.29
C GLU A 298 -1.29 36.80 -6.01
N LEU A 299 -1.53 35.49 -6.02
CA LEU A 299 -2.64 34.85 -6.72
C LEU A 299 -3.12 33.61 -5.97
N THR A 300 -4.39 33.25 -6.15
CA THR A 300 -4.95 32.00 -5.63
C THR A 300 -4.49 30.83 -6.49
N VAL A 301 -3.92 29.78 -5.89
CA VAL A 301 -3.50 28.56 -6.60
C VAL A 301 -4.48 27.44 -6.30
N SER A 302 -5.22 26.99 -7.31
CA SER A 302 -6.31 26.02 -7.16
C SER A 302 -6.06 24.75 -7.97
N GLU A 303 -6.02 23.63 -7.27
CA GLU A 303 -6.10 22.30 -7.91
C GLU A 303 -7.57 21.87 -7.95
N ARG A 304 -8.27 22.20 -9.05
CA ARG A 304 -9.71 21.95 -9.20
C ARG A 304 -10.07 21.60 -10.63
N GLU A 305 -11.18 20.91 -10.79
CA GLU A 305 -11.73 20.65 -12.12
C GLU A 305 -12.13 21.97 -12.80
N ILE A 306 -11.99 21.97 -14.12
CA ILE A 306 -12.36 23.06 -15.01
C ILE A 306 -12.87 22.46 -16.32
N THR A 307 -13.99 22.96 -16.82
CA THR A 307 -14.67 22.45 -18.02
C THR A 307 -14.43 23.36 -19.22
N MET A 308 -14.70 22.86 -20.43
CA MET A 308 -14.76 23.71 -21.61
C MET A 308 -15.78 24.85 -21.46
N ASP A 309 -16.95 24.59 -20.87
CA ASP A 309 -17.96 25.62 -20.63
C ASP A 309 -17.44 26.77 -19.73
N GLU A 310 -16.77 26.44 -18.63
CA GLU A 310 -16.19 27.44 -17.72
C GLU A 310 -15.08 28.25 -18.43
N LEU A 311 -14.24 27.58 -19.22
CA LEU A 311 -13.18 28.23 -19.98
C LEU A 311 -13.77 29.21 -21.01
N LEU A 312 -14.78 28.79 -21.77
CA LEU A 312 -15.44 29.61 -22.79
C LEU A 312 -16.26 30.74 -22.18
N GLU A 313 -16.89 30.54 -21.03
CA GLU A 313 -17.51 31.62 -20.25
C GLU A 313 -16.47 32.64 -19.80
N ALA A 314 -15.35 32.20 -19.20
CA ALA A 314 -14.28 33.09 -18.78
C ALA A 314 -13.65 33.84 -19.97
N HIS A 315 -13.56 33.20 -21.13
CA HIS A 315 -13.11 33.84 -22.36
C HIS A 315 -14.07 34.95 -22.82
N ARG A 316 -15.38 34.66 -22.92
CA ARG A 316 -16.40 35.67 -23.29
C ARG A 316 -16.46 36.85 -22.32
N GLU A 317 -16.27 36.59 -21.03
CA GLU A 317 -16.30 37.61 -19.97
C GLU A 317 -14.96 38.36 -19.82
N ASN A 318 -13.97 38.14 -20.70
CA ASN A 318 -12.61 38.71 -20.60
C ASN A 318 -11.94 38.45 -19.24
N ARG A 319 -12.30 37.34 -18.58
CA ARG A 319 -11.71 36.88 -17.32
C ARG A 319 -10.54 35.92 -17.55
N LEU A 320 -10.50 35.22 -18.67
CA LEU A 320 -9.37 34.36 -19.04
C LEU A 320 -8.17 35.24 -19.43
N LEU A 321 -7.06 35.11 -18.69
CA LEU A 321 -5.87 35.94 -18.86
C LEU A 321 -4.78 35.20 -19.65
N GLU A 322 -4.42 33.99 -19.21
CA GLU A 322 -3.41 33.16 -19.87
C GLU A 322 -3.79 31.67 -19.77
N MET A 323 -3.39 30.88 -20.76
CA MET A 323 -3.45 29.41 -20.70
C MET A 323 -2.14 28.85 -21.22
N PHE A 324 -1.59 27.84 -20.54
CA PHE A 324 -0.32 27.24 -20.94
C PHE A 324 -0.19 25.77 -20.53
N GLY A 325 0.57 25.01 -21.31
CA GLY A 325 1.05 23.68 -20.97
C GLY A 325 2.32 23.74 -20.11
N ALA A 326 2.55 22.74 -19.27
CA ALA A 326 3.75 22.59 -18.44
C ALA A 326 4.31 21.16 -18.50
N GLY A 327 5.60 21.02 -18.82
CA GLY A 327 6.26 19.73 -18.95
C GLY A 327 7.78 19.86 -19.11
N THR A 328 8.54 18.77 -18.87
CA THR A 328 10.02 18.82 -18.91
C THR A 328 10.59 19.31 -20.26
N ALA A 329 9.92 18.99 -21.37
CA ALA A 329 10.43 19.26 -22.70
C ALA A 329 10.48 20.76 -23.02
N CYS A 330 9.40 21.50 -22.79
CA CYS A 330 9.28 22.93 -23.06
C CYS A 330 9.33 23.82 -21.82
N ILE A 331 9.36 23.25 -20.61
CA ILE A 331 9.15 23.93 -19.32
C ILE A 331 7.72 24.45 -19.21
N VAL A 332 7.39 25.50 -19.96
CA VAL A 332 6.04 26.04 -20.15
C VAL A 332 5.80 26.34 -21.62
N CYS A 333 4.56 26.23 -22.07
CA CYS A 333 4.17 26.46 -23.46
C CYS A 333 2.87 27.26 -23.51
N PRO A 334 2.89 28.54 -23.91
CA PRO A 334 1.66 29.33 -24.00
C PRO A 334 0.70 28.75 -25.05
N VAL A 335 -0.60 28.98 -24.86
CA VAL A 335 -1.66 28.57 -25.78
C VAL A 335 -2.28 29.82 -26.39
N GLU A 336 -2.26 29.90 -27.72
CA GLU A 336 -2.86 31.02 -28.47
C GLU A 336 -4.30 30.74 -28.87
N ARG A 337 -4.65 29.48 -29.13
CA ARG A 337 -5.88 29.16 -29.84
C ARG A 337 -6.37 27.75 -29.53
N ILE A 338 -7.69 27.59 -29.48
CA ILE A 338 -8.35 26.29 -29.33
C ILE A 338 -9.38 26.13 -30.44
N ILE A 339 -9.34 25.01 -31.16
CA ILE A 339 -10.42 24.56 -32.05
C ILE A 339 -11.30 23.59 -31.26
N TYR A 340 -12.56 23.93 -31.09
CA TYR A 340 -13.54 23.16 -30.31
C TYR A 340 -14.91 23.20 -31.01
N GLU A 341 -15.50 22.03 -31.27
CA GLU A 341 -16.79 21.87 -31.99
C GLU A 341 -16.87 22.64 -33.31
N GLY A 342 -15.77 22.62 -34.08
CA GLY A 342 -15.68 23.30 -35.37
C GLY A 342 -15.55 24.83 -35.29
N LYS A 343 -15.52 25.39 -34.08
CA LYS A 343 -15.29 26.83 -33.83
C LYS A 343 -13.87 27.08 -33.35
N GLU A 344 -13.39 28.25 -33.70
CA GLU A 344 -12.06 28.73 -33.34
C GLU A 344 -12.15 29.77 -32.22
N TYR A 345 -11.40 29.56 -31.14
CA TYR A 345 -11.33 30.44 -29.99
C TYR A 345 -9.89 30.96 -29.81
N ASN A 346 -9.68 32.24 -30.08
CA ASN A 346 -8.39 32.90 -29.92
C ASN A 346 -8.22 33.41 -28.49
N LEU A 347 -7.21 32.90 -27.77
CA LEU A 347 -6.95 33.24 -26.39
C LEU A 347 -6.07 34.49 -26.28
N ALA A 348 -6.35 35.32 -25.26
CA ALA A 348 -5.62 36.55 -25.00
C ALA A 348 -4.22 36.35 -24.36
N THR A 349 -3.76 35.09 -24.22
CA THR A 349 -2.50 34.71 -23.55
C THR A 349 -1.32 35.56 -24.02
N MET A 350 -1.19 35.76 -25.34
CA MET A 350 -0.05 36.47 -25.92
C MET A 350 -0.23 37.98 -26.05
N ASN A 351 -1.41 38.55 -25.75
CA ASN A 351 -1.69 39.98 -25.95
C ASN A 351 -0.72 40.90 -25.19
N LYS A 352 -0.15 40.42 -24.07
CA LYS A 352 0.86 41.12 -23.27
C LYS A 352 2.15 40.30 -23.12
N GLY A 353 2.42 39.38 -24.05
CA GLY A 353 3.59 38.49 -23.99
C GLY A 353 3.54 37.44 -22.88
N ALA A 354 2.33 37.02 -22.46
CA ALA A 354 2.10 36.01 -21.41
C ALA A 354 2.94 36.25 -20.13
N PRO A 355 2.73 37.37 -19.41
CA PRO A 355 3.62 37.80 -18.32
C PRO A 355 3.76 36.77 -17.19
N LEU A 356 2.68 36.09 -16.80
CA LEU A 356 2.76 35.07 -15.75
C LEU A 356 3.49 33.81 -16.25
N THR A 357 3.16 33.36 -17.46
CA THR A 357 3.82 32.21 -18.10
C THR A 357 5.32 32.45 -18.25
N THR A 358 5.71 33.65 -18.71
CA THR A 358 7.12 34.06 -18.86
C THR A 358 7.83 34.14 -17.50
N ARG A 359 7.17 34.66 -16.45
CA ARG A 359 7.73 34.67 -15.09
C ARG A 359 8.02 33.25 -14.59
N PHE A 360 7.10 32.30 -14.79
CA PHE A 360 7.32 30.90 -14.43
C PHE A 360 8.48 30.27 -15.23
N HIS A 361 8.52 30.52 -16.53
CA HIS A 361 9.62 30.08 -17.39
C HIS A 361 10.96 30.56 -16.84
N ASP A 362 11.11 31.87 -16.62
CA ASP A 362 12.37 32.49 -16.26
C ASP A 362 12.84 32.06 -14.87
N GLU A 363 11.93 31.96 -13.89
CA GLU A 363 12.26 31.46 -12.56
C GLU A 363 12.77 30.02 -12.60
N LEU A 364 12.10 29.14 -13.36
CA LEU A 364 12.51 27.75 -13.50
C LEU A 364 13.86 27.64 -14.23
N VAL A 365 14.06 28.37 -15.33
CA VAL A 365 15.34 28.39 -16.08
C VAL A 365 16.47 28.94 -15.20
N ASN A 366 16.23 30.01 -14.45
CA ASN A 366 17.24 30.59 -13.56
C ASN A 366 17.67 29.61 -12.45
N ILE A 367 16.75 28.79 -11.94
CA ILE A 367 17.07 27.72 -10.99
C ILE A 367 17.85 26.60 -11.69
N GLN A 368 17.37 26.12 -12.84
CA GLN A 368 17.95 25.00 -13.59
C GLN A 368 19.41 25.26 -14.01
N PHE A 369 19.70 26.47 -14.48
CA PHE A 369 21.05 26.90 -14.88
C PHE A 369 21.89 27.46 -13.71
N GLY A 370 21.36 27.46 -12.49
CA GLY A 370 22.11 27.89 -11.29
C GLY A 370 22.36 29.39 -11.19
N ARG A 371 21.62 30.23 -11.91
CA ARG A 371 21.69 31.70 -11.85
C ARG A 371 21.06 32.26 -10.58
N LYS A 372 20.08 31.54 -10.04
CA LYS A 372 19.45 31.83 -8.77
C LYS A 372 19.81 30.72 -7.79
N PRO A 373 20.64 30.99 -6.76
CA PRO A 373 20.83 30.03 -5.69
C PRO A 373 19.49 29.80 -4.98
N ILE A 374 19.23 28.55 -4.62
CA ILE A 374 18.06 28.12 -3.85
C ILE A 374 18.26 28.57 -2.38
N TYR A 375 18.33 29.88 -2.09
CA TYR A 375 18.25 30.36 -0.70
C TYR A 375 16.79 30.51 -0.25
N LEU A 376 15.88 30.87 -1.17
CA LEU A 376 14.46 31.00 -0.86
C LEU A 376 13.75 29.65 -0.76
N PHE A 377 14.20 28.67 -1.53
CA PHE A 377 13.81 27.28 -1.31
C PHE A 377 14.57 26.66 -0.14
N LEU A 378 15.64 27.26 0.42
CA LEU A 378 16.31 26.81 1.66
C LEU A 378 15.57 27.16 2.94
N GLN A 379 14.73 28.19 2.99
CA GLN A 379 13.79 28.32 4.11
C GLN A 379 12.67 27.28 4.04
N ILE A 380 12.36 26.78 2.84
CA ILE A 380 11.52 25.61 2.66
C ILE A 380 12.36 24.33 2.82
N PHE A 381 13.63 24.25 2.42
CA PHE A 381 14.49 23.05 2.50
C PHE A 381 15.07 22.87 3.91
N VAL A 382 15.22 23.89 4.74
CA VAL A 382 15.49 23.69 6.19
C VAL A 382 14.20 23.22 6.90
N VAL A 383 13.04 23.44 6.28
CA VAL A 383 11.73 22.90 6.71
C VAL A 383 11.35 21.57 6.00
N PHE A 384 11.98 21.22 4.87
CA PHE A 384 11.59 20.11 3.96
C PHE A 384 12.75 19.23 3.42
N CYS A 385 14.02 19.48 3.77
CA CYS A 385 15.19 18.65 3.42
C CYS A 385 15.61 17.70 4.56
N SER A 386 14.91 17.76 5.69
CA SER A 386 14.50 16.49 6.26
C SER A 386 13.29 16.10 5.42
N GLN A 387 13.28 14.90 4.82
CA GLN A 387 12.03 14.25 4.40
C GLN A 387 10.91 14.76 5.32
N PRO A 388 9.72 15.20 4.86
CA PRO A 388 8.61 15.37 5.78
C PRO A 388 8.17 13.96 6.20
N LYS A 389 9.05 13.25 6.91
CA LYS A 389 8.75 12.66 8.20
C LYS A 389 7.75 13.61 8.82
N ARG A 390 6.49 13.20 8.79
CA ARG A 390 5.36 13.92 9.37
C ARG A 390 5.81 14.35 10.79
N VAL A 391 5.25 15.39 11.38
CA VAL A 391 5.61 15.76 12.78
C VAL A 391 5.63 14.52 13.69
N VAL A 392 4.69 13.61 13.43
CA VAL A 392 4.68 12.19 13.79
C VAL A 392 6.07 11.51 13.68
N ASP A 393 6.63 11.31 12.50
CA ASP A 393 7.85 10.50 12.31
C ASP A 393 9.15 11.15 12.88
N ARG A 394 9.07 12.38 13.44
CA ARG A 394 10.13 12.97 14.30
C ARG A 394 9.88 12.77 15.80
N MET A 395 8.63 12.55 16.20
CA MET A 395 8.24 12.21 17.56
C MET A 395 8.39 10.72 17.83
N TYR A 396 8.09 9.89 16.83
CA TYR A 396 7.95 8.45 16.94
C TYR A 396 9.17 7.69 16.41
N ILE A 397 9.66 6.71 17.17
CA ILE A 397 10.58 5.65 16.70
C ILE A 397 9.71 4.44 16.34
N SER A 398 9.89 3.89 15.13
CA SER A 398 9.15 2.73 14.64
C SER A 398 9.96 1.45 14.85
N PHE A 399 9.30 0.37 15.28
CA PHE A 399 9.85 -0.97 15.23
C PHE A 399 9.17 -1.70 14.08
N ASP A 400 9.94 -2.07 13.06
CA ASP A 400 9.42 -2.57 11.79
C ASP A 400 9.12 -4.07 11.83
N ARG A 401 9.50 -4.78 12.91
CA ARG A 401 9.38 -6.24 13.05
C ARG A 401 8.50 -6.70 14.23
N ALA A 402 7.81 -5.79 14.92
CA ALA A 402 6.87 -6.18 15.95
C ALA A 402 5.72 -6.99 15.36
N ARG A 403 5.52 -8.21 15.86
CA ARG A 403 4.38 -9.05 15.49
C ARG A 403 3.17 -8.61 16.29
N TYR A 404 2.00 -8.59 15.67
CA TYR A 404 0.75 -8.24 16.34
C TYR A 404 -0.22 -9.42 16.32
N CYS A 405 -0.97 -9.58 17.40
CA CYS A 405 -1.97 -10.64 17.49
C CYS A 405 -3.30 -10.15 16.88
N VAL A 406 -3.66 -10.61 15.68
CA VAL A 406 -5.02 -10.46 15.13
C VAL A 406 -5.72 -11.80 15.12
N ARG A 407 -6.13 -12.24 16.29
CA ARG A 407 -7.03 -13.37 16.38
C ARG A 407 -8.37 -12.98 15.75
N ARG A 408 -8.71 -13.58 14.60
CA ARG A 408 -9.95 -13.28 13.86
C ARG A 408 -11.21 -13.60 14.67
N LEU A 409 -11.16 -14.59 15.55
CA LEU A 409 -12.28 -14.96 16.42
C LEU A 409 -11.72 -15.40 17.77
N ASN A 410 -12.11 -14.75 18.87
CA ASN A 410 -11.92 -15.33 20.19
C ASN A 410 -12.91 -16.49 20.38
N GLY A 411 -12.75 -17.27 21.45
CA GLY A 411 -13.68 -18.35 21.77
C GLY A 411 -15.12 -17.92 22.07
N THR A 412 -15.48 -16.64 21.91
CA THR A 412 -16.85 -16.10 22.02
C THR A 412 -17.44 -15.62 20.69
N HIS A 413 -16.75 -15.84 19.56
CA HIS A 413 -17.11 -15.30 18.23
C HIS A 413 -17.09 -13.77 18.14
N GLU A 414 -16.43 -13.12 19.09
CA GLU A 414 -16.08 -11.72 18.98
C GLU A 414 -14.75 -11.61 18.25
N ILE A 415 -14.72 -10.74 17.26
CA ILE A 415 -13.47 -10.42 16.59
C ILE A 415 -12.76 -9.38 17.44
N GLY A 416 -11.51 -9.65 17.81
CA GLY A 416 -10.68 -8.71 18.56
C GLY A 416 -10.39 -7.45 17.74
N CYS A 417 -11.15 -6.38 17.98
CA CYS A 417 -10.80 -5.02 17.54
C CYS A 417 -9.90 -4.41 18.59
N GLN A 418 -8.59 -4.56 18.42
CA GLN A 418 -7.73 -4.21 19.54
C GLN A 418 -7.25 -2.75 19.53
N SER A 419 -7.25 -2.03 18.41
CA SER A 419 -6.85 -0.61 18.42
C SER A 419 -7.88 0.32 17.78
N SER A 420 -7.88 1.58 18.24
CA SER A 420 -8.66 2.66 17.65
C SER A 420 -8.18 2.95 16.23
N ILE A 421 -9.02 3.57 15.40
CA ILE A 421 -8.66 3.96 14.03
C ILE A 421 -7.41 4.85 13.95
N ARG A 422 -7.04 5.50 15.06
CA ARG A 422 -5.86 6.36 15.17
C ARG A 422 -4.65 5.65 15.81
N GLY A 423 -4.82 4.44 16.34
CA GLY A 423 -3.88 3.77 17.24
C GLY A 423 -4.21 4.02 18.71
N ASN A 424 -3.68 3.19 19.59
CA ASN A 424 -3.82 3.38 21.04
C ASN A 424 -2.51 3.91 21.60
N SER A 425 -2.56 5.09 22.21
CA SER A 425 -1.40 5.70 22.86
C SER A 425 -1.53 5.64 24.38
N GLY A 426 -0.40 5.52 25.07
CA GLY A 426 -0.35 5.49 26.53
C GLY A 426 1.07 5.64 27.03
N ARG A 427 1.22 5.99 28.30
CA ARG A 427 2.53 6.06 28.94
C ARG A 427 3.10 4.65 29.10
N MET A 428 4.36 4.46 28.73
CA MET A 428 5.02 3.16 28.76
C MET A 428 5.49 2.80 30.17
N TYR A 429 5.14 1.59 30.62
CA TYR A 429 5.64 1.02 31.88
C TYR A 429 6.15 -0.38 31.65
N MET A 430 7.34 -0.66 32.17
CA MET A 430 7.99 -1.94 31.99
C MET A 430 7.88 -2.80 33.24
N ILE A 431 7.52 -4.08 33.07
CA ILE A 431 7.42 -5.08 34.13
C ILE A 431 8.17 -6.34 33.68
N ASP A 432 9.33 -6.60 34.30
CA ASP A 432 10.18 -7.76 33.97
C ASP A 432 9.94 -8.96 34.89
N ASN A 433 9.50 -8.73 36.13
CA ASN A 433 9.34 -9.77 37.16
C ASN A 433 8.18 -9.51 38.14
N ASP A 434 7.87 -10.51 38.98
CA ASP A 434 6.77 -10.49 39.95
C ASP A 434 6.89 -9.39 41.00
N GLN A 435 8.12 -9.09 41.44
CA GLN A 435 8.34 -8.05 42.45
C GLN A 435 7.99 -6.67 41.88
N GLU A 436 8.41 -6.39 40.65
CA GLU A 436 8.04 -5.18 39.92
C GLU A 436 6.52 -5.09 39.71
N PHE A 437 5.87 -6.19 39.34
CA PHE A 437 4.42 -6.22 39.08
C PHE A 437 3.59 -5.70 40.28
N HIS A 438 3.95 -6.09 41.51
CA HIS A 438 3.23 -5.69 42.72
C HIS A 438 3.65 -4.33 43.29
N ILE A 439 4.91 -3.92 43.11
CA ILE A 439 5.41 -2.61 43.57
C ILE A 439 4.74 -1.47 42.78
N TYR A 440 4.50 -1.64 41.48
CA TYR A 440 3.98 -0.55 40.64
C TYR A 440 2.47 -0.31 40.76
N LEU A 441 1.68 -1.36 41.06
CA LEU A 441 0.21 -1.25 41.15
C LEU A 441 -0.30 -0.84 42.53
N THR A 442 0.59 -0.68 43.51
CA THR A 442 0.28 -0.20 44.86
C THR A 442 0.42 1.32 45.02
N ASP A 443 1.13 2.01 44.13
CA ASP A 443 1.24 3.48 44.14
C ASP A 443 0.05 4.17 43.44
N LYS A 444 -1.05 4.33 44.18
CA LYS A 444 -2.28 5.00 43.70
C LYS A 444 -2.03 6.43 43.18
N LYS A 445 -1.07 7.17 43.74
CA LYS A 445 -0.79 8.55 43.30
C LYS A 445 -0.27 8.59 41.86
N LEU A 446 0.53 7.60 41.47
CA LEU A 446 1.06 7.50 40.11
C LEU A 446 -0.06 7.12 39.11
N ILE A 447 -0.92 6.17 39.46
CA ILE A 447 -2.02 5.68 38.61
C ILE A 447 -3.10 6.75 38.38
N ASP A 448 -3.35 7.61 39.37
CA ASP A 448 -4.34 8.68 39.26
C ASP A 448 -3.86 9.89 38.44
N SER A 449 -2.55 10.07 38.29
CA SER A 449 -1.96 11.21 37.57
C SER A 449 -1.97 11.10 36.04
N PHE A 450 -2.34 9.95 35.46
CA PHE A 450 -2.36 9.74 34.00
C PHE A 450 -3.65 9.10 33.50
N ASN A 451 -4.02 9.49 32.27
CA ASN A 451 -5.27 9.05 31.63
C ASN A 451 -5.14 7.70 30.90
N SER A 452 -3.94 7.26 30.49
CA SER A 452 -3.76 6.05 29.69
C SER A 452 -2.36 5.44 29.79
N PHE A 453 -2.29 4.12 29.85
CA PHE A 453 -1.09 3.31 30.07
C PHE A 453 -0.90 2.26 28.96
N ILE A 454 0.34 1.98 28.63
CA ILE A 454 0.75 0.79 27.87
C ILE A 454 1.74 0.02 28.73
N ILE A 455 1.42 -1.24 29.00
CA ILE A 455 2.28 -2.12 29.80
C ILE A 455 3.19 -2.90 28.85
N VAL A 456 4.48 -2.87 29.14
CA VAL A 456 5.53 -3.64 28.49
C VAL A 456 5.85 -4.81 29.41
N LEU A 457 5.35 -5.98 29.07
CA LEU A 457 5.30 -7.13 29.95
C LEU A 457 6.25 -8.22 29.42
N ASN A 458 7.06 -8.79 30.30
CA ASN A 458 7.79 -10.00 29.97
C ASN A 458 6.78 -11.12 29.62
N VAL A 459 6.99 -11.83 28.51
CA VAL A 459 6.06 -12.88 28.06
C VAL A 459 5.76 -13.94 29.12
N ASN A 460 6.69 -14.20 30.06
CA ASN A 460 6.50 -15.16 31.15
C ASN A 460 5.37 -14.76 32.12
N LEU A 461 5.07 -13.47 32.22
CA LEU A 461 4.02 -12.93 33.07
C LEU A 461 2.67 -12.85 32.33
N PHE A 462 2.60 -13.24 31.06
CA PHE A 462 1.39 -13.16 30.25
C PHE A 462 0.44 -14.35 30.47
N ASN A 463 -0.22 -14.36 31.63
CA ASN A 463 -1.21 -15.38 32.01
C ASN A 463 -2.47 -14.77 32.66
N THR A 464 -3.47 -15.60 32.95
CA THR A 464 -4.77 -15.16 33.49
C THR A 464 -4.63 -14.34 34.75
N TYR A 465 -3.73 -14.73 35.66
CA TYR A 465 -3.57 -14.08 36.95
C TYR A 465 -3.15 -12.62 36.78
N TYR A 466 -2.05 -12.36 36.06
CA TYR A 466 -1.55 -10.99 35.84
C TYR A 466 -2.50 -10.19 34.97
N ILE A 467 -3.13 -10.81 33.97
CA ILE A 467 -4.03 -10.11 33.05
C ILE A 467 -5.35 -9.71 33.73
N ASP A 468 -5.98 -10.61 34.49
CA ASP A 468 -7.16 -10.27 35.28
C ASP A 468 -6.82 -9.21 36.33
N TYR A 469 -5.62 -9.27 36.92
CA TYR A 469 -5.14 -8.25 37.85
C TYR A 469 -4.98 -6.88 37.16
N LEU A 470 -4.32 -6.82 36.00
CA LEU A 470 -4.18 -5.57 35.23
C LEU A 470 -5.54 -5.01 34.81
N MET A 471 -6.45 -5.85 34.30
CA MET A 471 -7.80 -5.42 33.90
C MET A 471 -8.61 -4.91 35.09
N LYS A 472 -8.49 -5.54 36.26
CA LYS A 472 -9.18 -5.12 37.49
C LYS A 472 -8.66 -3.80 38.06
N HIS A 473 -7.34 -3.59 38.00
CA HIS A 473 -6.68 -2.47 38.70
C HIS A 473 -6.35 -1.27 37.79
N LEU A 474 -6.16 -1.47 36.49
CA LEU A 474 -5.92 -0.39 35.52
C LEU A 474 -7.14 -0.04 34.67
N ASP A 475 -8.20 -0.85 34.70
CA ASP A 475 -9.50 -0.65 34.00
C ASP A 475 -9.37 0.08 32.65
N LYS A 476 -10.29 1.00 32.32
CA LYS A 476 -10.34 1.82 31.09
C LYS A 476 -9.10 2.69 30.83
N LYS A 477 -8.10 2.66 31.72
CA LYS A 477 -6.81 3.34 31.52
C LYS A 477 -5.78 2.44 30.82
N LEU A 478 -5.99 1.11 30.73
CA LEU A 478 -5.09 0.22 29.99
C LEU A 478 -5.37 0.30 28.48
N ASN A 479 -4.49 0.99 27.76
CA ASN A 479 -4.61 1.25 26.33
C ASN A 479 -3.84 0.25 25.46
N GLY A 480 -3.04 -0.65 26.04
CA GLY A 480 -2.42 -1.76 25.31
C GLY A 480 -1.33 -2.50 26.07
N LEU A 481 -0.90 -3.60 25.48
CA LEU A 481 0.11 -4.52 26.02
C LEU A 481 1.19 -4.79 24.95
N LEU A 482 2.45 -4.66 25.33
CA LEU A 482 3.60 -4.99 24.50
C LEU A 482 4.39 -6.11 25.20
N LEU A 483 4.37 -7.30 24.63
CA LEU A 483 5.11 -8.46 25.10
C LEU A 483 6.52 -8.43 24.54
N TYR A 484 7.49 -8.88 25.32
CA TYR A 484 8.85 -9.09 24.84
C TYR A 484 9.45 -10.41 25.32
N LEU A 485 10.41 -10.92 24.54
CA LEU A 485 11.23 -12.08 24.85
C LEU A 485 12.66 -11.61 25.14
N LYS A 486 13.26 -12.07 26.25
CA LYS A 486 14.66 -11.81 26.59
C LYS A 486 15.53 -12.88 25.93
N SER A 487 16.59 -12.48 25.22
CA SER A 487 17.52 -13.42 24.57
C SER A 487 18.06 -14.45 25.59
N ASN A 488 18.12 -15.72 25.17
CA ASN A 488 18.52 -16.92 25.94
C ASN A 488 17.46 -17.61 26.82
N LEU A 489 16.19 -17.24 26.77
CA LEU A 489 15.12 -18.03 27.41
C LEU A 489 14.43 -18.93 26.39
N SER A 490 14.31 -20.22 26.70
CA SER A 490 13.45 -21.16 25.97
C SER A 490 12.01 -20.64 25.97
N ARG A 491 11.30 -20.80 24.85
CA ARG A 491 9.86 -20.52 24.77
C ARG A 491 9.17 -21.14 25.99
N PRO A 492 8.31 -20.41 26.72
CA PRO A 492 7.71 -20.98 27.91
C PRO A 492 6.92 -22.21 27.49
N LEU A 493 7.15 -23.35 28.16
CA LEU A 493 6.49 -24.64 27.86
C LEU A 493 4.95 -24.58 27.93
N ASP A 494 4.43 -23.48 28.49
CA ASP A 494 3.03 -23.24 28.79
C ASP A 494 2.32 -22.43 27.66
N PHE A 495 2.99 -22.16 26.54
CA PHE A 495 2.40 -21.67 25.28
C PHE A 495 2.32 -22.81 24.24
N SER A 496 1.40 -22.71 23.27
CA SER A 496 1.28 -23.73 22.22
C SER A 496 2.47 -23.77 21.29
N HIS A 497 2.66 -24.92 20.66
CA HIS A 497 3.69 -25.20 19.68
C HIS A 497 3.26 -24.92 18.22
N ASP A 498 2.24 -24.10 18.01
CA ASP A 498 1.65 -23.93 16.68
C ASP A 498 2.33 -22.83 15.87
N ASP A 499 3.23 -23.26 14.98
CA ASP A 499 4.14 -22.37 14.29
C ASP A 499 3.49 -21.53 13.15
N GLN A 500 2.25 -21.81 12.70
CA GLN A 500 1.59 -21.13 11.56
C GLN A 500 0.04 -21.15 11.59
N CYS A 501 -0.60 -20.16 10.94
CA CYS A 501 -2.05 -20.05 10.72
C CYS A 501 -2.39 -20.12 9.21
N PRO A 502 -3.43 -20.87 8.78
CA PRO A 502 -4.32 -21.72 9.57
C PRO A 502 -3.61 -23.00 10.03
N ASN A 503 -3.97 -23.45 11.24
CA ASN A 503 -3.28 -24.57 11.88
C ASN A 503 -3.84 -25.92 11.42
N ASN A 504 -2.96 -26.82 10.96
CA ASN A 504 -3.33 -28.17 10.57
C ASN A 504 -3.15 -29.21 11.69
N ARG A 505 -2.47 -28.89 12.81
CA ARG A 505 -2.07 -29.84 13.86
C ARG A 505 -3.09 -30.08 14.97
N ASN A 506 -4.05 -29.17 15.17
CA ASN A 506 -5.00 -29.21 16.31
C ASN A 506 -6.46 -29.43 15.88
N SER A 507 -6.65 -30.13 14.77
CA SER A 507 -7.95 -30.47 14.24
C SER A 507 -8.71 -31.49 15.10
N PHE A 508 -10.04 -31.33 15.22
CA PHE A 508 -10.93 -32.39 15.68
C PHE A 508 -10.83 -33.68 14.83
N TYR A 509 -10.30 -33.56 13.61
CA TYR A 509 -10.30 -34.61 12.58
C TYR A 509 -8.96 -35.35 12.44
N LEU A 510 -7.96 -35.04 13.27
CA LEU A 510 -6.67 -35.72 13.21
C LEU A 510 -6.70 -37.02 14.02
N ASN A 511 -6.52 -38.13 13.31
CA ASN A 511 -6.45 -39.47 13.88
C ASN A 511 -5.02 -39.81 14.35
N GLN A 512 -4.39 -38.94 15.14
CA GLN A 512 -3.03 -39.18 15.65
C GLN A 512 -3.06 -39.74 17.07
N THR A 513 -2.50 -40.95 17.21
CA THR A 513 -2.28 -41.72 18.44
C THR A 513 -1.11 -41.22 19.29
N GLU A 514 -0.42 -40.16 18.88
CA GLU A 514 0.55 -39.50 19.75
C GLU A 514 -0.20 -38.81 20.88
N LYS A 515 0.13 -39.16 22.12
CA LYS A 515 -0.29 -38.41 23.31
C LYS A 515 0.31 -37.01 23.24
N ILE A 516 -0.31 -36.14 22.47
CA ILE A 516 -0.02 -34.72 22.51
C ILE A 516 -0.41 -34.29 23.92
N ASN A 517 0.59 -33.91 24.72
CA ASN A 517 0.36 -33.24 25.99
C ASN A 517 -0.27 -31.89 25.66
N TRP A 518 -1.60 -31.88 25.54
CA TRP A 518 -2.42 -30.68 25.49
C TRP A 518 -1.92 -29.75 26.59
N ASN A 519 -1.64 -28.49 26.21
CA ASN A 519 -1.11 -27.46 27.08
C ASN A 519 -1.96 -27.36 28.37
N SER A 520 -1.58 -28.13 29.38
CA SER A 520 -2.38 -28.34 30.60
C SER A 520 -2.35 -27.13 31.50
N LYS A 521 -1.44 -26.20 31.21
CA LYS A 521 -1.23 -24.91 31.87
C LYS A 521 -1.69 -23.72 31.02
N GLY A 522 -2.40 -23.98 29.92
CA GLY A 522 -3.03 -22.94 29.11
C GLY A 522 -3.86 -21.99 29.96
N THR A 523 -3.70 -20.69 29.73
CA THR A 523 -4.10 -19.64 30.69
C THR A 523 -5.55 -19.17 30.50
N SER A 524 -6.42 -19.93 29.84
CA SER A 524 -7.83 -19.58 29.58
C SER A 524 -8.08 -18.24 28.85
N LEU A 525 -7.02 -17.53 28.43
CA LEU A 525 -7.11 -16.24 27.73
C LEU A 525 -7.75 -16.39 26.33
N PHE A 526 -7.89 -17.62 25.82
CA PHE A 526 -8.56 -17.96 24.56
C PHE A 526 -10.02 -17.46 24.49
N PHE A 527 -10.73 -17.48 25.63
CA PHE A 527 -12.12 -17.06 25.74
C PHE A 527 -12.26 -15.61 26.23
N ARG A 528 -11.15 -14.86 26.32
CA ARG A 528 -11.18 -13.46 26.76
C ARG A 528 -11.25 -12.50 25.57
N SER A 529 -12.01 -11.43 25.77
CA SER A 529 -12.06 -10.29 24.87
C SER A 529 -11.15 -9.20 25.42
N PHE A 530 -10.22 -8.70 24.59
CA PHE A 530 -9.29 -7.65 24.97
C PHE A 530 -9.70 -6.34 24.29
N PRO A 531 -10.02 -5.27 25.03
CA PRO A 531 -10.43 -4.00 24.46
C PRO A 531 -9.26 -3.14 23.96
N PHE A 532 -8.04 -3.69 23.93
CA PHE A 532 -6.78 -2.98 23.63
C PHE A 532 -5.79 -3.89 22.88
N PRO A 533 -4.78 -3.33 22.16
CA PRO A 533 -3.83 -4.06 21.32
C PRO A 533 -2.78 -4.78 22.13
N ILE A 534 -2.50 -6.01 21.72
CA ILE A 534 -1.43 -6.86 22.22
C ILE A 534 -0.42 -7.09 21.09
N MET A 535 0.82 -6.66 21.29
CA MET A 535 1.92 -6.82 20.33
C MET A 535 3.07 -7.59 20.97
N LEU A 536 3.89 -8.29 20.18
CA LEU A 536 5.11 -8.98 20.59
C LEU A 536 6.32 -8.38 19.88
N ILE A 537 7.39 -8.17 20.64
CA ILE A 537 8.75 -7.98 20.12
C ILE A 537 9.54 -9.27 20.42
N ASP A 538 9.85 -10.03 19.38
CA ASP A 538 10.64 -11.27 19.42
C ASP A 538 12.11 -11.06 19.05
N GLU A 539 12.42 -9.96 18.37
CA GLU A 539 13.77 -9.62 17.93
C GLU A 539 14.59 -8.93 19.02
N GLU A 540 15.81 -9.43 19.25
CA GLU A 540 16.68 -8.95 20.32
C GLU A 540 17.11 -7.48 20.12
N ASP A 541 17.29 -7.05 18.88
CA ASP A 541 17.69 -5.67 18.56
C ASP A 541 16.58 -4.66 18.86
N ASP A 542 15.32 -5.03 18.58
CA ASP A 542 14.16 -4.18 18.85
C ASP A 542 13.90 -4.11 20.37
N TYR A 543 14.10 -5.21 21.09
CA TYR A 543 14.10 -5.19 22.56
C TYR A 543 15.20 -4.29 23.14
N LYS A 544 16.45 -4.42 22.66
CA LYS A 544 17.58 -3.58 23.11
C LYS A 544 17.28 -2.09 22.91
N ARG A 545 16.74 -1.72 21.75
CA ARG A 545 16.29 -0.35 21.45
C ARG A 545 15.21 0.14 22.39
N LEU A 546 14.21 -0.70 22.70
CA LEU A 546 13.15 -0.38 23.65
C LEU A 546 13.70 -0.12 25.06
N ILE A 547 14.63 -0.96 25.52
CA ILE A 547 15.28 -0.83 26.84
C ILE A 547 16.16 0.42 26.92
N GLU A 548 17.01 0.66 25.91
CA GLU A 548 17.87 1.84 25.85
C GLU A 548 17.03 3.10 25.91
N PHE A 549 15.93 3.14 25.14
CA PHE A 549 15.00 4.26 25.15
C PHE A 549 14.31 4.43 26.51
N TYR A 550 13.82 3.34 27.11
CA TYR A 550 13.20 3.40 28.44
C TYR A 550 14.18 3.94 29.49
N ARG A 551 15.43 3.46 29.51
CA ARG A 551 16.47 3.90 30.46
C ARG A 551 16.89 5.34 30.25
N GLN A 552 17.05 5.78 29.00
CA GLN A 552 17.48 7.14 28.67
C GLN A 552 16.57 8.20 29.28
N PHE A 553 15.27 7.94 29.33
CA PHE A 553 14.26 8.93 29.69
C PHE A 553 13.59 8.67 31.07
N ASN A 554 13.95 7.59 31.77
CA ASN A 554 13.45 7.25 33.10
C ASN A 554 14.51 7.30 34.22
N ASN A 555 15.72 7.81 33.94
CA ASN A 555 16.82 7.92 34.91
C ASN A 555 16.72 9.15 35.86
N SER A 556 15.64 9.96 35.81
CA SER A 556 15.46 11.13 36.68
C SER A 556 14.24 11.01 37.60
N GLN A 557 14.37 11.41 38.87
CA GLN A 557 13.31 11.38 39.90
C GLN A 557 12.03 12.17 39.57
N SER A 558 12.00 12.94 38.48
CA SER A 558 10.78 13.56 37.94
C SER A 558 10.16 12.69 36.84
N SER A 559 9.13 11.93 37.22
CA SER A 559 8.07 11.29 36.41
C SER A 559 8.38 10.96 34.91
N PRO A 560 8.28 9.69 34.46
CA PRO A 560 8.61 9.22 33.09
C PRO A 560 8.13 10.09 31.91
N ALA A 561 9.00 10.37 30.93
CA ALA A 561 8.64 11.15 29.73
C ALA A 561 8.27 10.30 28.48
N CYS A 562 8.18 8.97 28.60
CA CYS A 562 7.99 8.05 27.46
C CYS A 562 6.55 7.57 27.27
N GLY A 563 5.98 7.79 26.09
CA GLY A 563 4.73 7.15 25.65
C GLY A 563 4.95 6.16 24.52
N LEU A 564 4.08 5.15 24.41
CA LEU A 564 3.96 4.22 23.27
C LEU A 564 2.65 4.49 22.52
N GLU A 565 2.61 4.11 21.25
CA GLU A 565 1.46 4.13 20.35
C GLU A 565 1.48 2.80 19.57
N LEU A 566 0.45 2.00 19.80
CA LEU A 566 0.24 0.69 19.19
C LEU A 566 -0.82 0.83 18.09
N LYS A 567 -0.46 0.51 16.83
CA LYS A 567 -1.39 0.53 15.70
C LYS A 567 -1.58 -0.86 15.11
N SER A 568 -2.78 -1.40 15.24
CA SER A 568 -3.23 -2.55 14.46
C SER A 568 -4.36 -2.11 13.52
N PHE A 569 -4.15 -2.22 12.20
CA PHE A 569 -5.16 -1.81 11.22
C PHE A 569 -6.41 -2.69 11.33
N GLN A 570 -7.59 -2.06 11.26
CA GLN A 570 -8.88 -2.71 11.44
C GLN A 570 -9.24 -3.61 10.25
N ASN A 571 -8.83 -4.88 10.30
CA ASN A 571 -9.39 -5.95 9.45
C ASN A 571 -10.43 -6.81 10.21
N ALA A 572 -10.82 -6.34 11.39
CA ALA A 572 -11.54 -7.07 12.40
C ALA A 572 -12.62 -6.14 12.93
N ALA A 573 -13.90 -6.55 12.90
CA ALA A 573 -15.03 -5.75 13.36
C ALA A 573 -15.72 -6.42 14.54
N HIS A 574 -16.18 -5.63 15.52
CA HIS A 574 -16.73 -6.02 16.83
C HIS A 574 -17.69 -7.23 16.82
N THR A 575 -18.37 -7.49 15.72
CA THR A 575 -19.17 -8.71 15.52
C THR A 575 -18.86 -9.34 14.17
N THR A 576 -18.95 -10.67 14.07
CA THR A 576 -18.84 -11.44 12.82
C THR A 576 -19.72 -10.85 11.71
N LYS A 577 -20.94 -10.44 12.06
CA LYS A 577 -21.89 -9.78 11.13
C LYS A 577 -21.31 -8.50 10.53
N THR A 578 -20.74 -7.62 11.34
CA THR A 578 -20.14 -6.35 10.89
C THR A 578 -18.87 -6.58 10.07
N CYS A 579 -18.12 -7.63 10.36
CA CYS A 579 -16.93 -8.02 9.61
C CYS A 579 -17.28 -8.51 8.20
N MET A 580 -18.30 -9.34 8.09
CA MET A 580 -18.80 -9.88 6.82
C MET A 580 -19.42 -8.78 5.94
N THR A 581 -20.09 -7.78 6.53
CA THR A 581 -20.68 -6.65 5.77
C THR A 581 -19.63 -5.65 5.27
N ARG A 582 -18.46 -5.58 5.91
CA ARG A 582 -17.36 -4.65 5.57
C ARG A 582 -16.29 -5.25 4.67
N ASN A 583 -16.36 -6.56 4.42
CA ASN A 583 -15.56 -7.25 3.41
C ASN A 583 -16.17 -6.98 2.01
N ASP A 584 -16.01 -5.75 1.53
CA ASP A 584 -16.26 -5.39 0.14
C ASP A 584 -15.22 -6.11 -0.75
N ILE A 585 -15.67 -6.76 -1.82
CA ILE A 585 -14.86 -7.58 -2.76
C ILE A 585 -13.71 -6.77 -3.37
N SER A 586 -13.79 -5.45 -3.38
CA SER A 586 -12.71 -4.57 -3.81
C SER A 586 -11.45 -4.61 -2.92
N HIS A 587 -11.56 -5.07 -1.67
CA HIS A 587 -10.44 -5.20 -0.72
C HIS A 587 -9.86 -6.62 -0.61
N SER A 588 -10.47 -7.64 -1.24
CA SER A 588 -10.03 -9.04 -1.17
C SER A 588 -8.94 -9.42 -2.17
N LEU A 589 -8.48 -8.48 -3.01
CA LEU A 589 -7.37 -8.65 -3.96
C LEU A 589 -5.98 -8.44 -3.34
N ILE A 590 -5.90 -8.20 -2.04
CA ILE A 590 -4.63 -8.26 -1.29
C ILE A 590 -4.34 -9.74 -1.04
N ASP A 591 -3.12 -10.18 -1.38
CA ASP A 591 -2.64 -11.52 -1.06
C ASP A 591 -2.64 -11.71 0.47
N LEU A 592 -3.74 -12.24 0.99
CA LEU A 592 -3.93 -12.46 2.43
C LEU A 592 -3.05 -13.60 2.95
N GLN A 593 -2.33 -14.33 2.07
CA GLN A 593 -1.48 -15.47 2.45
C GLN A 593 -0.43 -15.13 3.52
N GLU A 594 -0.04 -13.86 3.66
CA GLU A 594 0.96 -13.40 4.64
C GLU A 594 0.39 -12.56 5.79
N ILE A 595 -0.93 -12.35 5.87
CA ILE A 595 -1.57 -11.40 6.81
C ILE A 595 -2.63 -12.09 7.68
N PHE A 596 -2.50 -13.40 7.89
CA PHE A 596 -3.13 -14.05 9.02
C PHE A 596 -2.29 -13.75 10.25
N CYS A 597 -2.93 -13.55 11.39
CA CYS A 597 -2.19 -13.51 12.63
C CYS A 597 -1.38 -14.80 12.77
N ASP A 598 -0.07 -14.68 12.71
CA ASP A 598 0.84 -15.64 13.30
C ASP A 598 0.82 -15.32 14.80
N PRO A 599 0.11 -16.08 15.65
CA PRO A 599 -0.15 -15.65 17.01
C PRO A 599 1.16 -15.75 17.78
N ILE A 600 1.86 -14.62 17.85
CA ILE A 600 3.10 -14.51 18.61
C ILE A 600 4.17 -15.53 18.08
N GLY A 601 4.11 -15.94 16.80
CA GLY A 601 5.14 -16.79 16.17
C GLY A 601 5.34 -18.18 16.79
N GLY A 602 4.24 -18.91 17.04
CA GLY A 602 4.31 -20.17 17.79
C GLY A 602 4.32 -19.98 19.30
N LEU A 603 3.67 -18.92 19.78
CA LEU A 603 3.44 -18.65 21.20
C LEU A 603 1.94 -18.40 21.44
N ASN A 604 1.11 -19.20 20.78
CA ASN A 604 -0.35 -19.14 20.90
C ASN A 604 -0.76 -19.50 22.33
N ILE A 605 -1.77 -18.81 22.85
CA ILE A 605 -2.41 -19.22 24.11
C ILE A 605 -3.57 -20.15 23.78
N TYR A 606 -3.41 -21.45 24.00
CA TYR A 606 -4.56 -22.33 24.12
C TYR A 606 -5.08 -22.31 25.55
N SER A 607 -6.39 -22.44 25.67
CA SER A 607 -7.05 -22.96 26.86
C SER A 607 -7.20 -24.45 26.71
N LYS A 608 -7.17 -25.18 27.83
CA LYS A 608 -7.63 -26.56 27.88
C LYS A 608 -9.12 -26.62 27.45
N LEU A 609 -9.47 -27.53 26.54
CA LEU A 609 -10.85 -28.02 26.42
C LEU A 609 -11.25 -28.66 27.76
N PRO A 610 -12.48 -28.48 28.25
CA PRO A 610 -12.99 -29.28 29.36
C PRO A 610 -12.62 -30.74 29.12
N GLN A 611 -11.97 -31.35 30.11
CA GLN A 611 -11.29 -32.64 30.02
C GLN A 611 -12.17 -33.66 29.28
N SER A 612 -11.56 -34.41 28.34
CA SER A 612 -12.15 -35.53 27.60
C SER A 612 -13.43 -36.06 28.26
N ILE A 613 -14.58 -35.72 27.69
CA ILE A 613 -15.85 -36.21 28.20
C ILE A 613 -15.86 -37.69 27.91
N LYS A 614 -15.67 -38.51 28.95
CA LYS A 614 -16.08 -39.91 28.87
C LYS A 614 -17.58 -39.88 28.72
N ILE A 615 -18.05 -40.01 27.48
CA ILE A 615 -19.46 -40.21 27.16
C ILE A 615 -19.86 -41.49 27.88
N LYS A 616 -20.47 -41.36 29.05
CA LYS A 616 -21.34 -42.41 29.56
C LYS A 616 -22.68 -42.08 28.93
N PRO A 617 -23.17 -42.86 27.94
CA PRO A 617 -24.53 -42.68 27.46
C PRO A 617 -25.44 -42.91 28.67
N ASP A 618 -26.02 -41.84 29.21
CA ASP A 618 -27.09 -42.01 30.16
C ASP A 618 -28.30 -42.49 29.36
N GLN A 619 -28.73 -43.73 29.59
CA GLN A 619 -29.87 -44.38 28.93
C GLN A 619 -31.22 -43.69 29.22
N ARG A 620 -31.20 -42.51 29.86
CA ARG A 620 -32.37 -41.73 30.27
C ARG A 620 -32.49 -40.35 29.62
N SER A 621 -31.68 -40.03 28.61
CA SER A 621 -31.96 -38.88 27.75
C SER A 621 -33.25 -39.13 26.97
N LEU A 622 -34.33 -38.42 27.33
CA LEU A 622 -35.64 -38.52 26.68
C LEU A 622 -35.67 -37.95 25.25
N LYS A 623 -34.56 -37.41 24.72
CA LYS A 623 -34.45 -36.91 23.34
C LYS A 623 -33.12 -37.32 22.73
N SER A 624 -33.17 -37.97 21.57
CA SER A 624 -31.99 -38.38 20.79
C SER A 624 -31.71 -37.35 19.71
N VAL A 625 -30.63 -36.58 19.83
CA VAL A 625 -30.29 -35.52 18.87
C VAL A 625 -29.31 -36.05 17.82
N ILE A 626 -29.64 -35.89 16.54
CA ILE A 626 -28.72 -36.09 15.41
C ILE A 626 -28.25 -34.71 14.95
N LEU A 627 -26.96 -34.45 15.01
CA LEU A 627 -26.36 -33.23 14.49
C LEU A 627 -25.92 -33.44 13.05
N ILE A 628 -26.32 -32.53 12.17
CA ILE A 628 -25.82 -32.45 10.81
C ILE A 628 -25.03 -31.14 10.70
N LEU A 629 -23.74 -31.23 10.41
CA LEU A 629 -22.81 -30.10 10.42
C LEU A 629 -22.31 -29.82 8.99
N VAL A 630 -22.08 -28.55 8.65
CA VAL A 630 -21.34 -28.15 7.43
C VAL A 630 -20.48 -26.94 7.72
N THR A 631 -19.28 -26.89 7.15
CA THR A 631 -18.44 -25.70 7.19
C THR A 631 -18.87 -24.71 6.11
N THR A 632 -19.17 -23.47 6.53
CA THR A 632 -19.60 -22.37 5.65
C THR A 632 -18.57 -21.26 5.60
N ASP A 633 -17.30 -21.63 5.59
CA ASP A 633 -16.19 -20.68 5.54
C ASP A 633 -16.25 -19.86 4.25
N SER A 634 -16.75 -18.64 4.36
CA SER A 634 -16.79 -17.67 3.24
C SER A 634 -15.44 -17.49 2.56
N PHE A 635 -14.35 -17.66 3.31
CA PHE A 635 -12.99 -17.58 2.81
C PHE A 635 -12.64 -18.75 1.87
N GLN A 636 -13.00 -19.99 2.22
CA GLN A 636 -12.73 -21.16 1.38
C GLN A 636 -13.71 -21.30 0.21
N MET A 637 -14.90 -20.69 0.30
CA MET A 637 -15.87 -20.67 -0.80
C MET A 637 -15.33 -19.98 -2.07
N PHE A 638 -14.42 -19.02 -1.94
CA PHE A 638 -13.93 -18.19 -3.05
C PHE A 638 -12.42 -18.29 -3.31
N LEU A 639 -11.66 -19.03 -2.49
CA LEU A 639 -10.24 -19.25 -2.69
C LEU A 639 -9.95 -20.57 -3.37
N LYS A 640 -9.01 -20.55 -4.31
CA LYS A 640 -8.49 -21.74 -4.99
C LYS A 640 -7.21 -22.17 -4.27
N PRO A 641 -7.23 -23.17 -3.37
CA PRO A 641 -5.98 -23.66 -2.79
C PRO A 641 -5.06 -24.12 -3.91
N LYS A 642 -3.76 -23.82 -3.79
CA LYS A 642 -2.74 -24.36 -4.71
C LYS A 642 -2.87 -25.88 -4.72
N GLY A 643 -3.24 -26.44 -5.88
CA GLY A 643 -3.38 -27.89 -6.09
C GLY A 643 -4.81 -28.44 -6.18
N SER A 644 -5.87 -27.64 -6.03
CA SER A 644 -7.24 -28.16 -6.21
C SER A 644 -7.68 -28.21 -7.68
N THR A 645 -8.14 -29.39 -8.10
CA THR A 645 -8.74 -29.64 -9.42
C THR A 645 -10.23 -29.26 -9.39
N GLY A 646 -10.70 -28.51 -10.39
CA GLY A 646 -12.04 -27.94 -10.41
C GLY A 646 -13.18 -28.96 -10.38
N GLY A 647 -14.30 -28.59 -9.75
CA GLY A 647 -15.63 -29.19 -9.96
C GLY A 647 -16.27 -29.86 -8.75
N VAL A 648 -15.53 -30.66 -7.98
CA VAL A 648 -16.10 -31.47 -6.86
C VAL A 648 -15.46 -31.15 -5.51
N GLN A 649 -14.34 -30.42 -5.52
CA GLN A 649 -13.48 -30.19 -4.34
C GLN A 649 -13.76 -28.84 -3.64
N GLN A 650 -14.99 -28.31 -3.71
CA GLN A 650 -15.33 -26.98 -3.20
C GLN A 650 -16.32 -27.05 -2.02
N PRO A 651 -16.15 -26.22 -0.96
CA PRO A 651 -17.11 -26.09 0.15
C PRO A 651 -18.55 -25.79 -0.29
N ALA A 652 -18.71 -25.17 -1.47
CA ALA A 652 -20.02 -24.95 -2.08
C ALA A 652 -20.80 -26.26 -2.32
N THR A 653 -20.13 -27.35 -2.71
CA THR A 653 -20.79 -28.64 -2.94
C THR A 653 -21.28 -29.26 -1.63
N ALA A 654 -20.48 -29.18 -0.56
CA ALA A 654 -20.86 -29.65 0.78
C ALA A 654 -22.09 -28.89 1.30
N LEU A 655 -22.13 -27.57 1.10
CA LEU A 655 -23.29 -26.75 1.46
C LEU A 655 -24.54 -27.09 0.64
N ILE A 656 -24.40 -27.32 -0.67
CA ILE A 656 -25.52 -27.75 -1.51
C ILE A 656 -26.08 -29.10 -1.03
N THR A 657 -25.21 -30.07 -0.71
CA THR A 657 -25.64 -31.37 -0.15
C THR A 657 -26.33 -31.19 1.20
N PHE A 658 -25.77 -30.37 2.09
CA PHE A 658 -26.37 -30.05 3.39
C PHE A 658 -27.78 -29.46 3.25
N LEU A 659 -27.97 -28.47 2.37
CA LEU A 659 -29.26 -27.84 2.10
C LEU A 659 -30.25 -28.81 1.45
N THR A 660 -29.78 -29.66 0.54
CA THR A 660 -30.60 -30.68 -0.11
C THR A 660 -31.09 -31.71 0.90
N LEU A 661 -30.22 -32.17 1.81
CA LEU A 661 -30.58 -33.10 2.87
C LEU A 661 -31.57 -32.47 3.85
N ALA A 662 -31.37 -31.20 4.23
CA ALA A 662 -32.32 -30.46 5.06
C ALA A 662 -33.72 -30.39 4.41
N HIS A 663 -33.78 -30.16 3.10
CA HIS A 663 -35.03 -30.15 2.35
C HIS A 663 -35.72 -31.52 2.35
N LEU A 664 -34.98 -32.59 2.04
CA LEU A 664 -35.54 -33.96 1.99
C LEU A 664 -36.00 -34.45 3.37
N ILE A 665 -35.18 -34.26 4.41
CA ILE A 665 -35.55 -34.63 5.78
C ILE A 665 -36.75 -33.80 6.27
N GLY A 666 -36.85 -32.54 5.87
CA GLY A 666 -38.01 -31.70 6.18
C GLY A 666 -39.33 -32.25 5.64
N GLN A 667 -39.31 -32.95 4.50
CA GLN A 667 -40.49 -33.62 3.95
C GLN A 667 -40.91 -34.84 4.79
N GLU A 668 -39.97 -35.47 5.49
CA GLU A 668 -40.17 -36.66 6.33
C GLU A 668 -40.20 -36.34 7.84
N GLN A 669 -40.40 -35.07 8.21
CA GLN A 669 -40.30 -34.60 9.61
C GLN A 669 -41.19 -35.39 10.59
N ASP A 670 -42.33 -35.89 10.14
CA ASP A 670 -43.29 -36.60 10.98
C ASP A 670 -42.81 -38.01 11.33
N GLU A 671 -42.04 -38.67 10.47
CA GLU A 671 -41.40 -39.95 10.76
C GLU A 671 -40.29 -39.80 11.82
N PHE A 672 -39.51 -38.73 11.76
CA PHE A 672 -38.49 -38.44 12.77
C PHE A 672 -39.10 -38.06 14.13
N LYS A 673 -40.22 -37.33 14.14
CA LYS A 673 -41.00 -37.05 15.37
C LYS A 673 -41.52 -38.33 16.00
N LYS A 674 -42.04 -39.29 15.22
CA LYS A 674 -42.49 -40.61 15.71
C LYS A 674 -41.37 -41.41 16.38
N GLN A 675 -40.13 -41.26 15.91
CA GLN A 675 -38.95 -41.91 16.49
C GLN A 675 -38.33 -41.15 17.67
N ASN A 676 -38.93 -40.03 18.10
CA ASN A 676 -38.40 -39.16 19.16
C ASN A 676 -36.93 -38.74 18.93
N LYS A 677 -36.59 -38.53 17.65
CA LYS A 677 -35.28 -38.05 17.21
C LYS A 677 -35.41 -36.60 16.76
N GLU A 678 -34.50 -35.77 17.22
CA GLU A 678 -34.41 -34.36 16.86
C GLU A 678 -33.20 -34.16 15.95
N ILE A 679 -33.40 -33.61 14.76
CA ILE A 679 -32.31 -33.39 13.79
C ILE A 679 -32.00 -31.90 13.77
N ILE A 680 -30.74 -31.56 14.02
CA ILE A 680 -30.29 -30.17 14.07
C ILE A 680 -29.23 -29.95 13.01
N PHE A 681 -29.52 -29.01 12.13
CA PHE A 681 -28.62 -28.57 11.07
C PHE A 681 -27.82 -27.37 11.59
N VAL A 682 -26.50 -27.50 11.65
CA VAL A 682 -25.59 -26.46 12.15
C VAL A 682 -24.56 -26.10 11.08
N THR A 683 -24.43 -24.81 10.83
CA THR A 683 -23.39 -24.25 9.96
C THR A 683 -22.25 -23.69 10.81
N LEU A 684 -21.01 -24.11 10.53
CA LEU A 684 -19.81 -23.65 11.22
C LEU A 684 -19.05 -22.66 10.32
N ASP A 685 -18.92 -21.41 10.76
CA ASP A 685 -18.23 -20.33 10.04
C ASP A 685 -17.02 -19.86 10.86
N GLY A 686 -15.81 -20.07 10.33
CA GLY A 686 -14.53 -19.75 10.98
C GLY A 686 -13.63 -20.96 11.28
N ASP A 687 -13.90 -22.13 10.71
CA ASP A 687 -13.14 -23.37 11.00
C ASP A 687 -11.86 -23.50 10.20
N ALA A 688 -11.83 -22.95 8.99
CA ALA A 688 -10.59 -22.69 8.23
C ALA A 688 -9.60 -21.76 8.95
N LEU A 689 -9.95 -21.24 10.14
CA LEU A 689 -9.22 -20.22 10.89
C LEU A 689 -8.98 -20.67 12.34
N ASP A 690 -8.28 -21.81 12.51
CA ASP A 690 -7.94 -22.41 13.82
C ASP A 690 -9.15 -23.04 14.55
N TYR A 691 -10.07 -23.67 13.81
CA TYR A 691 -11.23 -24.43 14.34
C TYR A 691 -12.13 -23.64 15.30
N SER A 692 -12.15 -22.31 15.17
CA SER A 692 -12.76 -21.40 16.15
C SER A 692 -14.27 -21.61 16.30
N ALA A 693 -14.96 -21.97 15.23
CA ALA A 693 -16.41 -22.19 15.24
C ALA A 693 -16.76 -23.52 15.92
N SER A 694 -16.03 -24.59 15.58
CA SER A 694 -16.09 -25.88 16.25
C SER A 694 -15.79 -25.75 17.75
N PHE A 695 -14.79 -24.96 18.14
CA PHE A 695 -14.46 -24.71 19.54
C PHE A 695 -15.55 -23.97 20.30
N LYS A 696 -16.16 -22.93 19.72
CA LYS A 696 -17.30 -22.23 20.33
C LYS A 696 -18.51 -23.13 20.45
N PHE A 697 -18.83 -23.88 19.40
CA PHE A 697 -19.97 -24.79 19.37
C PHE A 697 -19.87 -25.80 20.51
N MET A 698 -18.70 -26.41 20.69
CA MET A 698 -18.42 -27.30 21.81
C MET A 698 -18.48 -26.59 23.16
N PHE A 699 -17.89 -25.40 23.28
CA PHE A 699 -17.97 -24.58 24.50
C PHE A 699 -19.42 -24.31 24.90
N ASP A 700 -20.28 -23.95 23.95
CA ASP A 700 -21.68 -23.64 24.22
C ASP A 700 -22.47 -24.87 24.66
N MET A 701 -22.28 -26.01 24.01
CA MET A 701 -22.96 -27.24 24.41
C MET A 701 -22.52 -27.71 25.81
N ILE A 702 -21.23 -27.58 26.13
CA ILE A 702 -20.71 -27.97 27.45
C ILE A 702 -21.26 -27.06 28.56
N ASN A 703 -21.35 -25.74 28.29
CA ASN A 703 -21.83 -24.78 29.27
C ASN A 703 -23.35 -24.58 29.25
N GLY A 704 -24.08 -25.31 28.38
CA GLY A 704 -25.54 -25.22 28.26
C GLY A 704 -26.03 -23.91 27.66
N TYR A 705 -25.28 -23.33 26.73
CA TYR A 705 -25.61 -22.09 26.00
C TYR A 705 -26.18 -22.33 24.60
N PHE A 706 -26.21 -23.57 24.11
CA PHE A 706 -26.72 -23.92 22.78
C PHE A 706 -28.18 -24.41 22.84
N PRO A 707 -29.07 -23.97 21.93
CA PRO A 707 -28.84 -22.98 20.87
C PRO A 707 -28.76 -21.55 21.42
N ILE A 708 -27.83 -20.75 20.86
CA ILE A 708 -27.61 -19.37 21.29
C ILE A 708 -28.85 -18.52 20.98
N GLY A 709 -29.37 -17.81 21.98
CA GLY A 709 -30.38 -16.76 21.78
C GLY A 709 -31.84 -17.17 21.95
N ASN A 710 -32.13 -18.46 22.21
CA ASN A 710 -33.50 -18.92 22.44
C ASN A 710 -33.75 -19.20 23.93
N LYS A 711 -34.30 -18.23 24.68
CA LYS A 711 -34.55 -18.36 26.13
C LYS A 711 -35.68 -19.34 26.49
N ASN A 712 -36.46 -19.78 25.50
CA ASN A 712 -37.67 -20.57 25.70
C ASN A 712 -37.47 -22.09 25.49
N GLU A 713 -36.27 -22.53 25.11
CA GLU A 713 -35.95 -23.94 24.86
C GLU A 713 -34.94 -24.46 25.89
N GLN A 714 -35.00 -25.76 26.22
CA GLN A 714 -33.98 -26.36 27.06
C GLN A 714 -32.65 -26.46 26.29
N PRO A 715 -31.52 -26.08 26.92
CA PRO A 715 -30.24 -26.11 26.26
C PRO A 715 -29.84 -27.55 25.92
N ILE A 716 -29.38 -27.75 24.69
CA ILE A 716 -28.88 -29.02 24.22
C ILE A 716 -27.42 -29.14 24.66
N LYS A 717 -27.17 -30.16 25.47
CA LYS A 717 -25.84 -30.51 25.96
C LYS A 717 -25.26 -31.66 25.14
N ILE A 718 -23.96 -31.82 25.24
CA ILE A 718 -23.24 -32.89 24.53
C ILE A 718 -23.77 -34.30 24.85
N GLU A 719 -24.32 -34.50 26.06
CA GLU A 719 -24.94 -35.76 26.51
C GLU A 719 -26.25 -36.11 25.79
N HIS A 720 -26.88 -35.16 25.08
CA HIS A 720 -28.09 -35.41 24.29
C HIS A 720 -27.79 -35.86 22.85
N ILE A 721 -26.53 -35.79 22.41
CA ILE A 721 -26.12 -36.09 21.03
C ILE A 721 -25.99 -37.60 20.85
N HIS A 722 -26.81 -38.17 19.96
CA HIS A 722 -26.73 -39.57 19.56
C HIS A 722 -25.73 -39.78 18.41
N SER A 723 -25.74 -38.90 17.41
CA SER A 723 -24.85 -39.01 16.24
C SER A 723 -24.54 -37.63 15.64
N ILE A 724 -23.36 -37.54 15.01
CA ILE A 724 -22.90 -36.35 14.29
C ILE A 724 -22.58 -36.77 12.85
N ILE A 725 -23.16 -36.08 11.88
CA ILE A 725 -22.89 -36.22 10.45
C ILE A 725 -22.34 -34.90 9.96
N GLU A 726 -21.09 -34.84 9.55
CA GLU A 726 -20.47 -33.61 9.06
C GLU A 726 -20.17 -33.72 7.55
N PHE A 727 -20.61 -32.70 6.81
CA PHE A 727 -20.24 -32.52 5.41
C PHE A 727 -19.01 -31.60 5.32
N GLN A 728 -17.83 -32.20 5.15
CA GLN A 728 -16.62 -31.46 4.80
C GLN A 728 -16.52 -31.23 3.29
N SER A 729 -15.54 -30.43 2.84
CA SER A 729 -15.13 -30.47 1.43
C SER A 729 -14.91 -31.94 1.05
N LEU A 730 -15.62 -32.44 0.05
CA LEU A 730 -15.69 -33.87 -0.32
C LEU A 730 -14.33 -34.47 -0.73
N SER A 731 -13.24 -33.72 -0.63
CA SER A 731 -11.85 -34.12 -0.88
C SER A 731 -11.04 -34.47 0.38
N MET A 732 -11.58 -34.31 1.59
CA MET A 732 -10.87 -34.63 2.85
C MET A 732 -11.46 -35.85 3.58
N THR A 733 -12.09 -36.78 2.86
CA THR A 733 -12.40 -38.10 3.39
C THR A 733 -11.12 -38.90 3.57
N ASN A 734 -10.46 -38.76 4.72
CA ASN A 734 -9.86 -39.94 5.35
C ASN A 734 -11.01 -40.67 6.05
N GLU A 735 -11.17 -41.93 5.70
CA GLU A 735 -12.26 -42.82 6.09
C GLU A 735 -12.56 -42.76 7.60
N LEU A 736 -13.81 -42.45 7.95
CA LEU A 736 -14.40 -42.73 9.26
C LEU A 736 -15.51 -43.77 9.05
N TRP A 737 -15.15 -45.03 9.24
CA TRP A 737 -16.05 -46.12 9.59
C TRP A 737 -15.70 -46.61 10.99
#